data_AF-A0A7L5E551-F1
#
_entry.id   AF-A0A7L5E551-F1
#
_cell.length_a   1.000
_cell.length_b   1.000
_cell.length_c   1.000
_cell.angle_alpha   90.00
_cell.angle_beta   90.00
_cell.angle_gamma   90.00
#
_symmetry.space_group_name_H-M   'P 1'
#
loop_
_entity.id
_entity.type
_entity.pdbx_description
1 polymer ?
#
loop_
_entity_poly.entity_id
_entity_poly.type
_entity_poly.pdbx_seq_one_letter_code
_entity_poly.pdbx_strand_id
1 'polypeptide(L)'
;MHYHKINNLLGWFCFAIAAITYILTLEPSVSFWDCGEFISCAYRLQVSHQPGYPLFAMIGKAFSLLSMSNKAKVPYFTNMSSALASAATVMFLFWTITALAKKLLVKKDESISQGQLCLIMGAGIVGALAFSFTDTFWFSAVETIVFAWAALCVAVVVWAMLKWDAHADEPGADRYLVLIAYVMGLSIGIHLLNLLTIPALTFIYYFRRSKKISTKNTLIALSCGITLLALVQFGIIQYTVKLAAYFDLFFVNTLHLNFGSGVLVFLLLLVGALVTGIVYSIRKNKPVLNLALVCITFIYLGYSSFAMIPIRAHAGTNLNNYHPDNAFVLQRYLNRVQYIAPPLLYGPYFDAQTMDQKDGAPIYRKGKNTYEIVGKEQKLIYDHNTILPRIYSNDGQDPLFYKQWLQLADGQTPTFKDNLSFLFSWQIYQMYFRYFLWNFVGRYNDSDGQTSTTNLNGNWTSGWFDSSKHLPKSVIQNNTYTPLYALPLLIGLLGAVYHFRQNKKDASVIALLYFFMGIAIVLYVNQPSVQPRERDYSYIGSFYAFAIWIGLGVLAIAQLIQKKLKSHYAALAATVICVLAAPVLMANQEWKNHDRSTKLTPHDMAYNYLNSCEQNAILFTYGDNDTYPLWYIQEVEGVRPDVRLVNLSLFSADWNIRQMKHSANQAAALPITMNDDLFKEGVRDYLTYQDAKLPDSVELKDIFDFLISDNNAAKLEYSDGTHMNYLPTKHFKLTVNANEVIKNGALPSRLKNHIVPVMEWQYPSNAITKDQLALMDILVHNHWKRPIYFTNSAPDASILGLRSYLYNEGFAYHLLPIKADTTQAETDQTNTLVMYQNIMNKFKWGNMKQARYLDEQSTHLFYPFIISTFANLSQNLLQEGHTDLARKTLSRYNQVMPDLYPYIDVAARKVYMADTACHLQDFKLANQMLTSVDGYLKDQLDYNYHQLQNHADTMNMRDVQIGLSLLNDMASLASNYHQLTVGNQLKEHLEDYKSKFAILFKQ
;
A
#
# COMPACT_ATOMS: atom_id res chain seq x y z
N MET A 1 37.71 -14.91 -25.79
CA MET A 1 37.22 -15.87 -24.76
C MET A 1 37.11 -15.30 -23.34
N HIS A 2 37.85 -14.24 -22.92
CA HIS A 2 37.83 -13.77 -21.52
C HIS A 2 36.60 -12.93 -21.10
N TYR A 3 36.10 -12.01 -21.96
CA TYR A 3 35.00 -11.10 -21.61
C TYR A 3 33.70 -11.82 -21.20
N HIS A 4 33.20 -12.74 -22.03
CA HIS A 4 31.91 -13.39 -21.77
C HIS A 4 31.91 -14.17 -20.45
N LYS A 5 33.02 -14.85 -20.14
CA LYS A 5 33.17 -15.60 -18.88
C LYS A 5 33.13 -14.65 -17.68
N ILE A 6 33.92 -13.58 -17.71
CA ILE A 6 33.98 -12.59 -16.61
C ILE A 6 32.65 -11.87 -16.44
N ASN A 7 32.03 -11.43 -17.54
CA ASN A 7 30.73 -10.75 -17.53
C ASN A 7 29.63 -11.64 -16.92
N ASN A 8 29.59 -12.92 -17.29
CA ASN A 8 28.59 -13.83 -16.73
C ASN A 8 28.85 -14.09 -15.24
N LEU A 9 30.09 -14.33 -14.84
CA LEU A 9 30.46 -14.55 -13.43
C LEU A 9 30.15 -13.33 -12.55
N LEU A 10 30.46 -12.12 -13.01
CA LEU A 10 30.20 -10.91 -12.25
C LEU A 10 28.69 -10.57 -12.17
N GLY A 11 27.90 -10.95 -13.17
CA GLY A 11 26.44 -10.90 -13.04
C GLY A 11 25.93 -11.80 -11.92
N TRP A 12 26.38 -13.06 -11.89
CA TRP A 12 26.06 -13.98 -10.79
C TRP A 12 26.63 -13.56 -9.44
N PHE A 13 27.77 -12.86 -9.43
CA PHE A 13 28.31 -12.26 -8.21
C PHE A 13 27.40 -11.15 -7.67
N CYS A 14 26.90 -10.27 -8.54
CA CYS A 14 25.93 -9.24 -8.13
C CYS A 14 24.61 -9.89 -7.66
N PHE A 15 24.16 -10.97 -8.31
CA PHE A 15 23.04 -11.79 -7.83
C PHE A 15 23.30 -12.30 -6.42
N ALA A 16 24.46 -12.91 -6.16
CA ALA A 16 24.77 -13.49 -4.87
C ALA A 16 24.81 -12.45 -3.75
N ILE A 17 25.42 -11.28 -4.00
CA ILE A 17 25.43 -10.17 -3.04
C ILE A 17 23.99 -9.75 -2.73
N ALA A 18 23.20 -9.42 -3.75
CA ALA A 18 21.82 -8.96 -3.56
C ALA A 18 20.95 -10.02 -2.86
N ALA A 19 21.05 -11.29 -3.27
CA ALA A 19 20.30 -12.39 -2.68
C ALA A 19 20.66 -12.58 -1.19
N ILE A 20 21.96 -12.56 -0.85
CA ILE A 20 22.41 -12.68 0.55
C ILE A 20 21.91 -11.48 1.36
N THR A 21 22.05 -10.26 0.85
CA THR A 21 21.55 -9.05 1.51
C THR A 21 20.06 -9.16 1.80
N TYR A 22 19.23 -9.44 0.80
CA TYR A 22 17.78 -9.49 0.95
C TYR A 22 17.34 -10.66 1.83
N ILE A 23 17.99 -11.82 1.75
CA ILE A 23 17.66 -12.97 2.60
C ILE A 23 18.06 -12.73 4.07
N LEU A 24 19.17 -12.01 4.31
CA LEU A 24 19.58 -11.66 5.67
C LEU A 24 18.68 -10.60 6.32
N THR A 25 17.98 -9.80 5.51
CA THR A 25 17.18 -8.66 5.96
C THR A 25 15.67 -8.85 5.80
N LEU A 26 15.21 -9.95 5.17
CA LEU A 26 13.80 -10.17 4.91
C LEU A 26 12.96 -10.34 6.17
N GLU A 27 11.70 -9.90 6.10
CA GLU A 27 10.78 -10.09 7.22
C GLU A 27 10.54 -11.60 7.43
N PRO A 28 10.73 -12.14 8.64
CA PRO A 28 10.64 -13.59 8.86
C PRO A 28 9.21 -14.13 8.75
N SER A 29 8.21 -13.25 8.80
CA SER A 29 6.78 -13.57 8.72
C SER A 29 6.05 -12.60 7.78
N VAL A 30 4.73 -12.47 7.93
CA VAL A 30 3.89 -11.57 7.15
C VAL A 30 4.21 -10.09 7.43
N SER A 31 4.24 -9.29 6.36
CA SER A 31 4.35 -7.81 6.41
C SER A 31 2.97 -7.14 6.39
N PHE A 32 2.91 -5.84 6.68
CA PHE A 32 1.70 -5.02 6.51
C PHE A 32 1.30 -4.84 5.04
N TRP A 33 0.18 -4.16 4.80
CA TRP A 33 -0.43 -3.99 3.47
C TRP A 33 -0.73 -5.34 2.80
N ASP A 34 -0.70 -5.36 1.46
CA ASP A 34 -1.17 -6.47 0.62
C ASP A 34 -0.48 -7.82 0.89
N CYS A 35 0.65 -7.85 1.59
CA CYS A 35 1.45 -9.06 1.81
C CYS A 35 0.64 -10.19 2.45
N GLY A 36 -0.22 -9.91 3.43
CA GLY A 36 -1.03 -10.93 4.08
C GLY A 36 -2.07 -11.57 3.16
N GLU A 37 -2.71 -10.77 2.31
CA GLU A 37 -3.63 -11.25 1.28
C GLU A 37 -2.88 -12.07 0.23
N PHE A 38 -1.74 -11.56 -0.26
CA PHE A 38 -0.91 -12.20 -1.25
C PHE A 38 -0.36 -13.55 -0.80
N ILE A 39 0.12 -13.66 0.45
CA ILE A 39 0.58 -14.94 1.00
C ILE A 39 -0.61 -15.92 1.12
N SER A 40 -1.78 -15.44 1.58
CA SER A 40 -3.00 -16.27 1.67
C SER A 40 -3.47 -16.79 0.30
N CYS A 41 -3.45 -15.92 -0.71
CA CYS A 41 -3.82 -16.25 -2.08
C CYS A 41 -2.80 -17.18 -2.73
N ALA A 42 -1.50 -16.97 -2.50
CA ALA A 42 -0.45 -17.87 -2.98
C ALA A 42 -0.57 -19.26 -2.33
N TYR A 43 -0.76 -19.34 -1.01
CA TYR A 43 -0.78 -20.62 -0.29
C TYR A 43 -1.95 -21.53 -0.72
N ARG A 44 -3.16 -20.97 -0.90
CA ARG A 44 -4.37 -21.74 -1.28
C ARG A 44 -4.84 -21.52 -2.71
N LEU A 45 -4.07 -20.80 -3.54
CA LEU A 45 -4.45 -20.39 -4.89
C LEU A 45 -5.83 -19.70 -4.90
N GLN A 46 -5.97 -18.63 -4.13
CA GLN A 46 -7.21 -17.86 -3.98
C GLN A 46 -7.22 -16.62 -4.90
N VAL A 47 -8.31 -15.85 -4.88
CA VAL A 47 -8.46 -14.65 -5.72
C VAL A 47 -8.25 -13.39 -4.88
N SER A 48 -7.14 -12.68 -5.14
CA SER A 48 -6.76 -11.44 -4.47
C SER A 48 -7.59 -10.24 -4.95
N HIS A 49 -7.34 -9.06 -4.41
CA HIS A 49 -7.91 -7.82 -4.96
C HIS A 49 -7.52 -7.60 -6.43
N GLN A 50 -8.30 -6.74 -7.11
CA GLN A 50 -8.18 -6.45 -8.54
C GLN A 50 -6.79 -5.89 -8.90
N PRO A 51 -6.13 -6.36 -9.98
CA PRO A 51 -6.61 -7.28 -11.01
C PRO A 51 -6.22 -8.76 -10.79
N GLY A 52 -5.78 -9.20 -9.60
CA GLY A 52 -5.74 -10.63 -9.23
C GLY A 52 -4.42 -11.40 -9.35
N TYR A 53 -3.38 -10.83 -9.96
CA TYR A 53 -1.99 -11.31 -9.93
C TYR A 53 -1.77 -12.86 -9.98
N PRO A 54 -2.41 -13.60 -10.90
CA PRO A 54 -2.49 -15.07 -10.85
C PRO A 54 -1.13 -15.75 -11.02
N LEU A 55 -0.25 -15.23 -11.87
CA LEU A 55 1.09 -15.82 -12.05
C LEU A 55 1.94 -15.62 -10.80
N PHE A 56 1.84 -14.44 -10.17
CA PHE A 56 2.50 -14.18 -8.90
C PHE A 56 2.00 -15.14 -7.80
N ALA A 57 0.69 -15.37 -7.70
CA ALA A 57 0.13 -16.35 -6.76
C ALA A 57 0.62 -17.79 -7.04
N MET A 58 0.70 -18.21 -8.31
CA MET A 58 1.21 -19.54 -8.68
C MET A 58 2.70 -19.72 -8.35
N ILE A 59 3.52 -18.69 -8.56
CA ILE A 59 4.94 -18.71 -8.17
C ILE A 59 5.06 -18.78 -6.64
N GLY A 60 4.31 -17.93 -5.93
CA GLY A 60 4.25 -17.95 -4.47
C GLY A 60 3.79 -19.31 -3.93
N LYS A 61 2.84 -19.99 -4.61
CA LYS A 61 2.46 -21.36 -4.28
C LYS A 61 3.66 -22.31 -4.36
N ALA A 62 4.44 -22.25 -5.44
CA ALA A 62 5.61 -23.09 -5.61
C ALA A 62 6.64 -22.89 -4.48
N PHE A 63 6.90 -21.63 -4.10
CA PHE A 63 7.80 -21.31 -2.98
C PHE A 63 7.23 -21.73 -1.63
N SER A 64 5.91 -21.61 -1.41
CA SER A 64 5.27 -22.04 -0.17
C SER A 64 5.48 -23.53 0.12
N LEU A 65 5.69 -24.36 -0.89
CA LEU A 65 5.95 -25.81 -0.74
C LEU A 65 7.32 -26.09 -0.13
N LEU A 66 8.29 -25.17 -0.24
CA LEU A 66 9.60 -25.28 0.39
C LEU A 66 9.54 -25.23 1.92
N SER A 67 8.39 -24.81 2.48
CA SER A 67 8.11 -24.86 3.92
C SER A 67 8.01 -26.28 4.48
N MET A 68 7.95 -27.32 3.64
CA MET A 68 7.84 -28.74 4.03
C MET A 68 6.71 -28.98 5.04
N SER A 69 5.54 -28.40 4.77
CA SER A 69 4.33 -28.44 5.62
C SER A 69 4.41 -27.64 6.93
N ASN A 70 5.52 -26.99 7.24
CA ASN A 70 5.58 -26.04 8.36
C ASN A 70 4.96 -24.70 7.94
N LYS A 71 3.69 -24.52 8.28
CA LYS A 71 2.89 -23.34 7.93
C LYS A 71 3.53 -22.01 8.38
N ALA A 72 4.16 -21.97 9.55
CA ALA A 72 4.83 -20.77 10.06
C ALA A 72 6.05 -20.34 9.21
N LYS A 73 6.60 -21.24 8.36
CA LYS A 73 7.69 -20.93 7.43
C LYS A 73 7.21 -20.52 6.03
N VAL A 74 5.92 -20.65 5.72
CA VAL A 74 5.37 -20.20 4.44
C VAL A 74 5.71 -18.75 4.12
N PRO A 75 5.48 -17.75 5.01
CA PRO A 75 5.78 -16.36 4.68
C PRO A 75 7.28 -16.13 4.42
N TYR A 76 8.16 -16.80 5.16
CA TYR A 76 9.61 -16.72 4.93
C TYR A 76 9.97 -17.14 3.49
N PHE A 77 9.44 -18.28 3.01
CA PHE A 77 9.75 -18.78 1.67
C PHE A 77 9.10 -17.95 0.56
N THR A 78 7.92 -17.37 0.78
CA THR A 78 7.32 -16.44 -0.19
C THR A 78 8.06 -15.10 -0.20
N ASN A 79 8.52 -14.58 0.94
CA ASN A 79 9.39 -13.40 1.01
C ASN A 79 10.73 -13.68 0.30
N MET A 80 11.30 -14.88 0.48
CA MET A 80 12.49 -15.32 -0.24
C MET A 80 12.27 -15.37 -1.76
N SER A 81 11.05 -15.66 -2.23
CA SER A 81 10.71 -15.57 -3.65
C SER A 81 10.91 -14.14 -4.18
N SER A 82 10.47 -13.12 -3.45
CA SER A 82 10.69 -11.72 -3.80
C SER A 82 12.18 -11.37 -3.77
N ALA A 83 12.89 -11.79 -2.72
CA ALA A 83 14.33 -11.56 -2.58
C ALA A 83 15.12 -12.10 -3.77
N LEU A 84 14.83 -13.32 -4.22
CA LEU A 84 15.49 -13.94 -5.37
C LEU A 84 15.12 -13.27 -6.70
N ALA A 85 13.86 -12.86 -6.87
CA ALA A 85 13.43 -12.11 -8.06
C ALA A 85 14.12 -10.74 -8.15
N SER A 86 14.23 -10.03 -7.03
CA SER A 86 14.96 -8.78 -6.92
C SER A 86 16.47 -8.97 -7.15
N ALA A 87 17.09 -10.01 -6.60
CA ALA A 87 18.49 -10.33 -6.88
C ALA A 87 18.74 -10.65 -8.37
N ALA A 88 17.81 -11.36 -9.01
CA ALA A 88 17.85 -11.60 -10.46
C ALA A 88 17.70 -10.29 -11.26
N THR A 89 16.88 -9.35 -10.79
CA THR A 89 16.76 -8.00 -11.37
C THR A 89 18.11 -7.29 -11.39
N VAL A 90 18.84 -7.31 -10.26
CA VAL A 90 20.19 -6.73 -10.13
C VAL A 90 21.18 -7.39 -11.11
N MET A 91 21.12 -8.71 -11.28
CA MET A 91 21.94 -9.43 -12.26
C MET A 91 21.67 -9.01 -13.71
N PHE A 92 20.39 -8.91 -14.11
CA PHE A 92 20.03 -8.46 -15.45
C PHE A 92 20.34 -6.98 -15.67
N LEU A 93 20.26 -6.15 -14.63
CA LEU A 93 20.73 -4.76 -14.67
C LEU A 93 22.24 -4.69 -14.91
N PHE A 94 23.03 -5.51 -14.20
CA PHE A 94 24.47 -5.62 -14.46
C PHE A 94 24.76 -5.96 -15.93
N TRP A 95 24.05 -6.94 -16.50
CA TRP A 95 24.23 -7.30 -17.91
C TRP A 95 23.73 -6.21 -18.88
N THR A 96 22.72 -5.44 -18.50
CA THR A 96 22.23 -4.28 -19.25
C THR A 96 23.29 -3.19 -19.31
N ILE A 97 23.86 -2.83 -18.16
CA ILE A 97 24.88 -1.78 -18.05
C ILE A 97 26.15 -2.17 -18.78
N THR A 98 26.62 -3.41 -18.60
CA THR A 98 27.82 -3.90 -19.29
C THR A 98 27.65 -3.98 -20.81
N ALA A 99 26.45 -4.32 -21.29
CA ALA A 99 26.13 -4.30 -22.72
C ALA A 99 26.20 -2.87 -23.29
N LEU A 100 25.62 -1.89 -22.59
CA LEU A 100 25.66 -0.48 -22.98
C LEU A 100 27.09 0.10 -22.90
N ALA A 101 27.81 -0.15 -21.81
CA ALA A 101 29.19 0.29 -21.66
C ALA A 101 30.11 -0.30 -22.73
N LYS A 102 29.93 -1.59 -23.07
CA LYS A 102 30.67 -2.21 -24.18
C LYS A 102 30.34 -1.54 -25.51
N LYS A 103 29.05 -1.27 -25.79
CA LYS A 103 28.59 -0.59 -27.02
C LYS A 103 29.19 0.82 -27.15
N LEU A 104 29.44 1.52 -26.03
CA LEU A 104 30.07 2.84 -26.02
C LEU A 104 31.59 2.79 -26.21
N LEU A 105 32.27 1.77 -25.67
CA LEU A 105 33.75 1.74 -25.58
C LEU A 105 34.44 0.89 -26.65
N VAL A 106 33.75 -0.07 -27.26
CA VAL A 106 34.35 -1.09 -28.12
C VAL A 106 33.62 -1.11 -29.45
N LYS A 107 34.36 -0.90 -30.55
CA LYS A 107 33.77 -0.99 -31.89
C LYS A 107 33.53 -2.45 -32.29
N LYS A 108 32.65 -2.66 -33.27
CA LYS A 108 32.40 -3.99 -33.83
C LYS A 108 33.73 -4.57 -34.34
N ASP A 109 33.99 -5.84 -34.01
CA ASP A 109 35.20 -6.61 -34.38
C ASP A 109 36.53 -6.16 -33.73
N GLU A 110 36.49 -5.23 -32.77
CA GLU A 110 37.66 -4.78 -32.00
C GLU A 110 37.92 -5.68 -30.77
N SER A 111 39.19 -5.97 -30.49
CA SER A 111 39.58 -6.69 -29.28
C SER A 111 39.45 -5.81 -28.03
N ILE A 112 38.88 -6.35 -26.96
CA ILE A 112 38.70 -5.62 -25.70
C ILE A 112 40.02 -5.56 -24.94
N SER A 113 40.58 -4.36 -24.73
CA SER A 113 41.76 -4.16 -23.88
C SER A 113 41.43 -4.42 -22.40
N GLN A 114 42.46 -4.68 -21.58
CA GLN A 114 42.26 -4.87 -20.13
C GLN A 114 41.65 -3.64 -19.44
N GLY A 115 42.03 -2.42 -19.85
CA GLY A 115 41.44 -1.18 -19.33
C GLY A 115 39.95 -1.06 -19.67
N GLN A 116 39.56 -1.33 -20.92
CA GLN A 116 38.14 -1.34 -21.33
C GLN A 116 37.36 -2.44 -20.60
N LEU A 117 37.93 -3.63 -20.45
CA LEU A 117 37.29 -4.73 -19.71
C LEU A 117 37.00 -4.30 -18.27
N CYS A 118 37.99 -3.73 -17.58
CA CYS A 118 37.84 -3.22 -16.22
C CYS A 118 36.76 -2.14 -16.13
N LEU A 119 36.73 -1.18 -17.06
CA LEU A 119 35.69 -0.14 -17.11
C LEU A 119 34.28 -0.70 -17.30
N ILE A 120 34.12 -1.64 -18.25
CA ILE A 120 32.82 -2.22 -18.55
C ILE A 120 32.30 -2.97 -17.32
N MET A 121 33.14 -3.81 -16.71
CA MET A 121 32.76 -4.56 -15.51
C MET A 121 32.51 -3.63 -14.32
N GLY A 122 33.35 -2.62 -14.11
CA GLY A 122 33.21 -1.64 -13.04
C GLY A 122 31.93 -0.83 -13.16
N ALA A 123 31.57 -0.39 -14.36
CA ALA A 123 30.29 0.27 -14.63
C ALA A 123 29.11 -0.64 -14.25
N GLY A 124 29.16 -1.91 -14.64
CA GLY A 124 28.15 -2.91 -14.29
C GLY A 124 28.00 -3.08 -12.78
N ILE A 125 29.11 -3.31 -12.06
CA ILE A 125 29.11 -3.54 -10.60
C ILE A 125 28.53 -2.32 -9.88
N VAL A 126 29.04 -1.12 -10.20
CA VAL A 126 28.64 0.12 -9.53
C VAL A 126 27.15 0.39 -9.70
N GLY A 127 26.63 0.38 -10.94
CA GLY A 127 25.23 0.70 -11.18
C GLY A 127 24.27 -0.36 -10.66
N ALA A 128 24.60 -1.65 -10.84
CA ALA A 128 23.74 -2.74 -10.38
C ALA A 128 23.66 -2.82 -8.85
N LEU A 129 24.81 -2.73 -8.16
CA LEU A 129 24.82 -2.76 -6.69
C LEU A 129 24.28 -1.45 -6.09
N ALA A 130 24.46 -0.30 -6.73
CA ALA A 130 23.81 0.94 -6.27
C ALA A 130 22.29 0.78 -6.27
N PHE A 131 21.72 0.23 -7.34
CA PHE A 131 20.29 -0.11 -7.40
C PHE A 131 19.87 -1.13 -6.34
N SER A 132 20.73 -2.12 -6.06
CA SER A 132 20.46 -3.13 -5.02
C SER A 132 20.18 -2.52 -3.64
N PHE A 133 20.78 -1.36 -3.36
CA PHE A 133 20.69 -0.68 -2.06
C PHE A 133 19.91 0.63 -2.12
N THR A 134 19.12 0.87 -3.17
CA THR A 134 18.15 1.98 -3.16
C THR A 134 16.99 1.62 -2.23
N ASP A 135 16.63 2.55 -1.34
CA ASP A 135 15.57 2.41 -0.33
C ASP A 135 14.31 1.70 -0.84
N THR A 136 13.63 2.29 -1.81
CA THR A 136 12.35 1.79 -2.32
C THR A 136 12.44 0.37 -2.90
N PHE A 137 13.54 0.05 -3.60
CA PHE A 137 13.72 -1.27 -4.19
C PHE A 137 14.05 -2.32 -3.12
N TRP A 138 14.89 -1.98 -2.13
CA TRP A 138 15.24 -2.89 -1.06
C TRP A 138 14.01 -3.19 -0.19
N PHE A 139 13.21 -2.18 0.16
CA PHE A 139 11.95 -2.38 0.91
C PHE A 139 11.03 -3.40 0.22
N SER A 140 10.88 -3.32 -1.10
CA SER A 140 10.07 -4.27 -1.88
C SER A 140 10.72 -5.65 -2.04
N ALA A 141 12.05 -5.76 -1.92
CA ALA A 141 12.77 -7.01 -2.08
C ALA A 141 12.64 -7.95 -0.86
N VAL A 142 12.26 -7.41 0.30
CA VAL A 142 12.24 -8.12 1.60
C VAL A 142 10.85 -8.61 2.03
N GLU A 143 9.82 -8.47 1.17
CA GLU A 143 8.44 -8.86 1.46
C GLU A 143 7.71 -9.46 0.24
N THR A 144 6.65 -10.23 0.49
CA THR A 144 5.84 -10.88 -0.55
C THR A 144 4.94 -9.85 -1.26
N ILE A 145 5.50 -9.13 -2.24
CA ILE A 145 4.81 -8.10 -3.02
C ILE A 145 5.09 -8.25 -4.53
N VAL A 146 4.13 -7.83 -5.36
CA VAL A 146 4.19 -7.99 -6.83
C VAL A 146 5.33 -7.22 -7.50
N PHE A 147 5.84 -6.16 -6.88
CA PHE A 147 6.84 -5.26 -7.49
C PHE A 147 8.21 -5.93 -7.70
N ALA A 148 8.59 -6.91 -6.87
CA ALA A 148 9.84 -7.65 -7.02
C ALA A 148 9.88 -8.42 -8.35
N TRP A 149 8.81 -9.16 -8.66
CA TRP A 149 8.68 -9.90 -9.92
C TRP A 149 8.43 -8.97 -11.13
N ALA A 150 7.74 -7.85 -10.91
CA ALA A 150 7.56 -6.84 -11.95
C ALA A 150 8.89 -6.22 -12.39
N ALA A 151 9.77 -5.90 -11.46
CA ALA A 151 11.11 -5.39 -11.73
C ALA A 151 11.97 -6.41 -12.50
N LEU A 152 11.85 -7.71 -12.18
CA LEU A 152 12.53 -8.76 -12.93
C LEU A 152 12.06 -8.82 -14.38
N CYS A 153 10.75 -8.72 -14.63
CA CYS A 153 10.22 -8.69 -16.00
C CYS A 153 10.81 -7.52 -16.78
N VAL A 154 10.86 -6.33 -16.18
CA VAL A 154 11.48 -5.12 -16.77
C VAL A 154 12.95 -5.36 -17.12
N ALA A 155 13.72 -5.88 -16.16
CA ALA A 155 15.15 -6.11 -16.37
C ALA A 155 15.42 -7.15 -17.47
N VAL A 156 14.62 -8.23 -17.52
CA VAL A 156 14.72 -9.28 -18.55
C VAL A 156 14.39 -8.72 -19.93
N VAL A 157 13.31 -7.96 -20.11
CA VAL A 157 12.94 -7.44 -21.45
C VAL A 157 13.92 -6.39 -21.95
N VAL A 158 14.42 -5.51 -21.08
CA VAL A 158 15.43 -4.51 -21.44
C VAL A 158 16.74 -5.20 -21.85
N TRP A 159 17.19 -6.18 -21.06
CA TRP A 159 18.36 -6.99 -21.40
C TRP A 159 18.17 -7.77 -22.71
N ALA A 160 17.02 -8.43 -22.89
CA ALA A 160 16.71 -9.21 -24.08
C ALA A 160 16.68 -8.33 -25.33
N MET A 161 16.23 -7.08 -25.21
CA MET A 161 16.21 -6.14 -26.32
C MET A 161 17.61 -5.67 -26.71
N LEU A 162 18.50 -5.47 -25.74
CA LEU A 162 19.92 -5.20 -26.02
C LEU A 162 20.64 -6.41 -26.60
N LYS A 163 20.26 -7.63 -26.19
CA LYS A 163 20.73 -8.87 -26.82
C LYS A 163 20.26 -8.95 -28.27
N TRP A 164 19.00 -8.64 -28.55
CA TRP A 164 18.51 -8.52 -29.91
C TRP A 164 19.29 -7.48 -30.70
N ASP A 165 19.49 -6.27 -30.16
CA ASP A 165 20.23 -5.18 -30.82
C ASP A 165 21.64 -5.63 -31.26
N ALA A 166 22.36 -6.30 -30.36
CA ALA A 166 23.70 -6.83 -30.62
C ALA A 166 23.74 -7.90 -31.73
N HIS A 167 22.69 -8.72 -31.86
CA HIS A 167 22.63 -9.85 -32.78
C HIS A 167 21.67 -9.64 -33.96
N ALA A 168 21.07 -8.46 -34.14
CA ALA A 168 19.94 -8.22 -35.05
C ALA A 168 20.19 -8.58 -36.53
N ASP A 169 21.45 -8.69 -36.94
CA ASP A 169 21.86 -9.04 -38.30
C ASP A 169 22.10 -10.56 -38.48
N GLU A 170 22.03 -11.35 -37.41
CA GLU A 170 22.25 -12.80 -37.42
C GLU A 170 20.94 -13.57 -37.66
N PRO A 171 21.00 -14.72 -38.36
CA PRO A 171 19.84 -15.59 -38.53
C PRO A 171 19.24 -16.01 -37.18
N GLY A 172 17.92 -15.85 -37.03
CA GLY A 172 17.18 -16.26 -35.83
C GLY A 172 17.26 -15.27 -34.66
N ALA A 173 17.86 -14.08 -34.82
CA ALA A 173 17.94 -13.08 -33.76
C ALA A 173 16.57 -12.62 -33.23
N ASP A 174 15.54 -12.58 -34.08
CA ASP A 174 14.20 -12.13 -33.71
C ASP A 174 13.50 -13.03 -32.66
N ARG A 175 14.07 -14.19 -32.32
CA ARG A 175 13.62 -15.00 -31.16
C ARG A 175 13.63 -14.21 -29.84
N TYR A 176 14.50 -13.22 -29.71
CA TYR A 176 14.53 -12.33 -28.55
C TYR A 176 13.29 -11.41 -28.50
N LEU A 177 12.77 -10.99 -29.66
CA LEU A 177 11.53 -10.21 -29.73
C LEU A 177 10.32 -11.07 -29.33
N VAL A 178 10.32 -12.34 -29.71
CA VAL A 178 9.32 -13.32 -29.27
C VAL A 178 9.41 -13.57 -27.75
N LEU A 179 10.63 -13.70 -27.21
CA LEU A 179 10.84 -13.81 -25.76
C LEU A 179 10.33 -12.55 -25.02
N ILE A 180 10.62 -11.35 -25.53
CA ILE A 180 10.09 -10.11 -24.96
C ILE A 180 8.56 -10.14 -24.96
N ALA A 181 7.94 -10.51 -26.08
CA ALA A 181 6.49 -10.61 -26.19
C ALA A 181 5.90 -11.63 -25.19
N TYR A 182 6.57 -12.77 -24.98
CA TYR A 182 6.17 -13.75 -23.97
C TYR A 182 6.26 -13.21 -22.55
N VAL A 183 7.37 -12.57 -22.18
CA VAL A 183 7.57 -11.97 -20.85
C VAL A 183 6.61 -10.80 -20.63
N MET A 184 6.28 -10.02 -21.66
CA MET A 184 5.20 -9.02 -21.61
C MET A 184 3.87 -9.69 -21.26
N GLY A 185 3.52 -10.79 -21.92
CA GLY A 185 2.34 -11.59 -21.60
C GLY A 185 2.31 -12.09 -20.15
N LEU A 186 3.41 -12.71 -19.69
CA LEU A 186 3.55 -13.20 -18.31
C LEU A 186 3.43 -12.07 -17.29
N SER A 187 4.04 -10.92 -17.58
CA SER A 187 4.04 -9.78 -16.68
C SER A 187 2.64 -9.26 -16.39
N ILE A 188 1.67 -9.41 -17.30
CA ILE A 188 0.27 -9.03 -17.03
C ILE A 188 -0.27 -9.82 -15.83
N GLY A 189 0.10 -11.10 -15.70
CA GLY A 189 -0.27 -11.96 -14.57
C GLY A 189 0.48 -11.68 -13.27
N ILE A 190 1.42 -10.73 -13.28
CA ILE A 190 2.22 -10.29 -12.12
C ILE A 190 1.92 -8.83 -11.80
N HIS A 191 2.16 -7.91 -12.73
CA HIS A 191 1.90 -6.48 -12.64
C HIS A 191 2.06 -5.77 -14.00
N LEU A 192 1.27 -4.73 -14.28
CA LEU A 192 1.27 -4.02 -15.58
C LEU A 192 2.50 -3.11 -15.83
N LEU A 193 3.35 -2.88 -14.83
CA LEU A 193 4.50 -1.95 -14.89
C LEU A 193 5.42 -2.21 -16.08
N ASN A 194 5.64 -3.48 -16.44
CA ASN A 194 6.55 -3.86 -17.51
C ASN A 194 6.12 -3.32 -18.91
N LEU A 195 4.82 -3.08 -19.11
CA LEU A 195 4.30 -2.54 -20.36
C LEU A 195 4.88 -1.16 -20.66
N LEU A 196 5.21 -0.37 -19.64
CA LEU A 196 5.77 0.97 -19.79
C LEU A 196 7.19 0.98 -20.40
N THR A 197 7.83 -0.18 -20.57
CA THR A 197 9.09 -0.30 -21.31
C THR A 197 8.90 -0.22 -22.82
N ILE A 198 7.70 -0.52 -23.35
CA ILE A 198 7.41 -0.66 -24.79
C ILE A 198 7.89 0.55 -25.62
N PRO A 199 7.66 1.82 -25.22
CA PRO A 199 8.15 2.97 -25.98
C PRO A 199 9.68 3.00 -26.10
N ALA A 200 10.40 2.68 -25.02
CA ALA A 200 11.87 2.63 -25.03
C ALA A 200 12.40 1.46 -25.89
N LEU A 201 11.78 0.28 -25.80
CA LEU A 201 12.15 -0.87 -26.65
C LEU A 201 11.88 -0.58 -28.13
N THR A 202 10.79 0.13 -28.45
CA THR A 202 10.48 0.58 -29.81
C THR A 202 11.58 1.50 -30.36
N PHE A 203 12.16 2.36 -29.52
CA PHE A 203 13.31 3.19 -29.92
C PHE A 203 14.55 2.37 -30.23
N ILE A 204 14.85 1.33 -29.44
CA ILE A 204 15.97 0.43 -29.74
C ILE A 204 15.75 -0.24 -31.11
N TYR A 205 14.55 -0.77 -31.36
CA TYR A 205 14.21 -1.38 -32.65
C TYR A 205 14.36 -0.38 -33.81
N TYR A 206 13.80 0.82 -33.66
CA TYR A 206 13.84 1.87 -34.66
C TYR A 206 15.26 2.32 -34.98
N PHE A 207 16.08 2.62 -33.97
CA PHE A 207 17.46 3.06 -34.20
C PHE A 207 18.34 1.96 -34.79
N ARG A 208 18.03 0.68 -34.53
CA ARG A 208 18.77 -0.46 -35.08
C ARG A 208 18.42 -0.77 -36.54
N ARG A 209 17.14 -0.69 -36.91
CA ARG A 209 16.65 -1.08 -38.25
C ARG A 209 16.48 0.09 -39.23
N SER A 210 16.29 1.32 -38.74
CA SER A 210 16.04 2.48 -39.61
C SER A 210 17.31 3.00 -40.29
N LYS A 211 17.25 3.14 -41.62
CA LYS A 211 18.32 3.76 -42.42
C LYS A 211 18.28 5.29 -42.42
N LYS A 212 17.14 5.91 -42.08
CA LYS A 212 16.94 7.36 -42.11
C LYS A 212 16.46 7.86 -40.75
N ILE A 213 17.39 8.36 -39.95
CA ILE A 213 17.11 8.91 -38.62
C ILE A 213 16.97 10.42 -38.73
N SER A 214 15.79 10.94 -38.40
CA SER A 214 15.46 12.37 -38.36
C SER A 214 14.52 12.65 -37.19
N THR A 215 14.41 13.91 -36.74
CA THR A 215 13.48 14.29 -35.67
C THR A 215 12.05 13.86 -35.96
N LYS A 216 11.58 14.08 -37.20
CA LYS A 216 10.25 13.64 -37.66
C LYS A 216 10.07 12.12 -37.50
N ASN A 217 11.01 11.32 -38.00
CA ASN A 217 10.91 9.87 -37.94
C ASN A 217 11.03 9.32 -36.51
N THR A 218 11.80 9.99 -35.65
CA THR A 218 11.89 9.66 -34.22
C THR A 218 10.58 9.94 -33.48
N LEU A 219 9.89 11.06 -33.79
CA LEU A 219 8.57 11.35 -33.23
C LEU A 219 7.50 10.34 -33.72
N ILE A 220 7.60 9.89 -34.98
CA ILE A 220 6.75 8.81 -35.49
C ILE A 220 7.02 7.51 -34.73
N ALA A 221 8.29 7.14 -34.52
CA ALA A 221 8.65 5.96 -33.74
C ALA A 221 8.11 6.02 -32.30
N LEU A 222 8.13 7.20 -31.67
CA LEU A 222 7.55 7.40 -30.33
C LEU A 222 6.04 7.19 -30.34
N SER A 223 5.36 7.77 -31.32
CA SER A 223 3.92 7.62 -31.52
C SER A 223 3.56 6.14 -31.77
N CYS A 224 4.35 5.41 -32.55
CA CYS A 224 4.19 3.97 -32.73
C CYS A 224 4.38 3.19 -31.42
N GLY A 225 5.37 3.55 -30.61
CA GLY A 225 5.61 2.92 -29.31
C GLY A 225 4.45 3.15 -28.32
N ILE A 226 3.92 4.37 -28.26
CA ILE A 226 2.73 4.69 -27.45
C ILE A 226 1.49 3.95 -27.98
N THR A 227 1.33 3.88 -29.30
CA THR A 227 0.22 3.13 -29.93
C THR A 227 0.34 1.64 -29.64
N LEU A 228 1.54 1.07 -29.65
CA LEU A 228 1.78 -0.33 -29.31
C LEU A 228 1.49 -0.60 -27.82
N LEU A 229 1.91 0.30 -26.93
CA LEU A 229 1.54 0.26 -25.51
C LEU A 229 0.02 0.26 -25.35
N ALA A 230 -0.68 1.19 -26.00
CA ALA A 230 -2.15 1.28 -25.96
C ALA A 230 -2.82 0.05 -26.57
N LEU A 231 -2.27 -0.53 -27.64
CA LEU A 231 -2.76 -1.76 -28.25
C LEU A 231 -2.65 -2.94 -27.28
N VAL A 232 -1.53 -3.08 -26.56
CA VAL A 232 -1.39 -4.15 -25.56
C VAL A 232 -2.31 -3.88 -24.37
N GLN A 233 -2.28 -2.67 -23.82
CA GLN A 233 -3.06 -2.29 -22.64
C GLN A 233 -4.57 -2.38 -22.85
N PHE A 234 -5.08 -1.75 -23.91
CA PHE A 234 -6.52 -1.68 -24.16
C PHE A 234 -6.99 -2.75 -25.14
N GLY A 235 -6.25 -2.98 -26.21
CA GLY A 235 -6.60 -3.97 -27.25
C GLY A 235 -6.51 -5.40 -26.76
N ILE A 236 -5.35 -5.81 -26.25
CA ILE A 236 -5.11 -7.21 -25.86
C ILE A 236 -5.71 -7.51 -24.48
N ILE A 237 -5.41 -6.71 -23.45
CA ILE A 237 -5.83 -7.04 -22.08
C ILE A 237 -7.32 -6.81 -21.89
N GLN A 238 -7.81 -5.60 -22.16
CA GLN A 238 -9.19 -5.22 -21.83
C GLN A 238 -10.19 -5.65 -22.92
N TYR A 239 -9.93 -5.33 -24.19
CA TYR A 239 -10.89 -5.59 -25.27
C TYR A 239 -11.02 -7.06 -25.62
N THR A 240 -10.00 -7.90 -25.44
CA THR A 240 -10.16 -9.36 -25.61
C THR A 240 -11.21 -9.91 -24.65
N VAL A 241 -11.14 -9.55 -23.38
CA VAL A 241 -12.08 -10.04 -22.36
C VAL A 241 -13.46 -9.41 -22.55
N LYS A 242 -13.52 -8.13 -22.94
CA LYS A 242 -14.78 -7.47 -23.33
C LYS A 242 -15.43 -8.19 -24.51
N LEU A 243 -14.70 -8.46 -25.59
CA LEU A 243 -15.23 -9.18 -26.74
C LEU A 243 -15.70 -10.59 -26.35
N ALA A 244 -14.93 -11.32 -25.55
CA ALA A 244 -15.34 -12.62 -25.02
C ALA A 244 -16.67 -12.53 -24.24
N ALA A 245 -16.83 -11.49 -23.40
CA ALA A 245 -18.07 -11.27 -22.65
C ALA A 245 -19.28 -10.97 -23.54
N TYR A 246 -19.10 -10.18 -24.60
CA TYR A 246 -20.19 -9.88 -25.55
C TYR A 246 -20.50 -11.05 -26.50
N PHE A 247 -19.51 -11.89 -26.82
CA PHE A 247 -19.78 -13.19 -27.46
C PHE A 247 -20.60 -14.07 -26.53
N ASP A 248 -20.24 -14.15 -25.25
CA ASP A 248 -21.01 -14.92 -24.28
C ASP A 248 -22.44 -14.40 -24.13
N LEU A 249 -22.61 -13.07 -24.10
CA LEU A 249 -23.92 -12.43 -24.11
C LEU A 249 -24.77 -12.88 -25.29
N PHE A 250 -24.23 -12.87 -26.51
CA PHE A 250 -24.96 -13.30 -27.70
C PHE A 250 -25.36 -14.78 -27.64
N PHE A 251 -24.44 -15.66 -27.24
CA PHE A 251 -24.70 -17.09 -27.16
C PHE A 251 -25.72 -17.43 -26.07
N VAL A 252 -25.64 -16.78 -24.92
CA VAL A 252 -26.55 -17.02 -23.80
C VAL A 252 -27.92 -16.40 -24.04
N ASN A 253 -27.98 -15.10 -24.34
CA ASN A 253 -29.25 -14.38 -24.41
C ASN A 253 -29.98 -14.59 -25.74
N THR A 254 -29.27 -14.79 -26.86
CA THR A 254 -29.88 -14.93 -28.19
C THR A 254 -29.97 -16.38 -28.65
N LEU A 255 -28.94 -17.20 -28.41
CA LEU A 255 -28.94 -18.62 -28.81
C LEU A 255 -29.42 -19.57 -27.70
N HIS A 256 -29.70 -19.05 -26.51
CA HIS A 256 -30.18 -19.82 -25.35
C HIS A 256 -29.24 -20.96 -24.92
N LEU A 257 -27.93 -20.76 -25.09
CA LEU A 257 -26.90 -21.69 -24.65
C LEU A 257 -26.43 -21.38 -23.22
N ASN A 258 -25.70 -22.31 -22.61
CA ASN A 258 -25.15 -22.13 -21.26
C ASN A 258 -24.08 -21.02 -21.21
N PHE A 259 -23.95 -20.37 -20.05
CA PHE A 259 -22.86 -19.43 -19.76
C PHE A 259 -21.48 -20.03 -20.08
N GLY A 260 -20.60 -19.20 -20.65
CA GLY A 260 -19.25 -19.59 -21.08
C GLY A 260 -19.17 -20.19 -22.49
N SER A 261 -20.29 -20.55 -23.13
CA SER A 261 -20.30 -21.11 -24.48
C SER A 261 -19.78 -20.11 -25.53
N GLY A 262 -20.18 -18.84 -25.44
CA GLY A 262 -19.71 -17.81 -26.36
C GLY A 262 -18.25 -17.43 -26.10
N VAL A 263 -17.80 -17.47 -24.83
CA VAL A 263 -16.36 -17.33 -24.50
C VAL A 263 -15.54 -18.41 -25.20
N LEU A 264 -15.95 -19.68 -25.12
CA LEU A 264 -15.23 -20.79 -25.75
C LEU A 264 -15.15 -20.61 -27.27
N VAL A 265 -16.27 -20.27 -27.91
CA VAL A 265 -16.29 -20.02 -29.36
C VAL A 265 -15.40 -18.85 -29.74
N PHE A 266 -15.44 -17.74 -29.00
CA PHE A 266 -14.54 -16.61 -29.22
C PHE A 266 -13.07 -17.00 -29.12
N LEU A 267 -12.68 -17.79 -28.11
CA LEU A 267 -11.31 -18.27 -27.97
C LEU A 267 -10.89 -19.18 -29.13
N LEU A 268 -11.76 -20.08 -29.59
CA LEU A 268 -11.49 -20.93 -30.75
C LEU A 268 -11.32 -20.10 -32.03
N LEU A 269 -12.15 -19.07 -32.23
CA LEU A 269 -12.01 -18.13 -33.36
C LEU A 269 -10.73 -17.33 -33.28
N LEU A 270 -10.35 -16.85 -32.10
CA LEU A 270 -9.11 -16.11 -31.88
C LEU A 270 -7.89 -16.98 -32.20
N VAL A 271 -7.84 -18.21 -31.67
CA VAL A 271 -6.77 -19.18 -31.97
C VAL A 271 -6.76 -19.53 -33.46
N GLY A 272 -7.93 -19.81 -34.05
CA GLY A 272 -8.06 -20.12 -35.47
C GLY A 272 -7.57 -18.97 -36.37
N ALA A 273 -7.90 -17.72 -36.01
CA ALA A 273 -7.45 -16.52 -36.73
C ALA A 273 -5.93 -16.33 -36.62
N LEU A 274 -5.35 -16.52 -35.44
CA LEU A 274 -3.90 -16.44 -35.24
C LEU A 274 -3.16 -17.53 -36.02
N VAL A 275 -3.60 -18.79 -35.93
CA VAL A 275 -3.01 -19.92 -36.65
C VAL A 275 -3.10 -19.70 -38.17
N THR A 276 -4.29 -19.34 -38.67
CA THR A 276 -4.49 -19.08 -40.10
C THR A 276 -3.64 -17.90 -40.57
N GLY A 277 -3.56 -16.82 -39.80
CA GLY A 277 -2.71 -15.67 -40.08
C GLY A 277 -1.22 -16.04 -40.13
N ILE A 278 -0.76 -16.87 -39.19
CA ILE A 278 0.63 -17.36 -39.16
C ILE A 278 0.90 -18.23 -40.39
N VAL A 279 0.04 -19.20 -40.69
CA VAL A 279 0.18 -20.07 -41.88
C VAL A 279 0.17 -19.23 -43.16
N TYR A 280 -0.74 -18.25 -43.27
CA TYR A 280 -0.81 -17.32 -44.39
C TYR A 280 0.49 -16.52 -44.54
N SER A 281 1.00 -15.96 -43.44
CA SER A 281 2.24 -15.17 -43.45
C SER A 281 3.46 -15.99 -43.89
N ILE A 282 3.52 -17.27 -43.54
CA ILE A 282 4.56 -18.22 -44.00
C ILE A 282 4.38 -18.50 -45.49
N ARG A 283 3.19 -18.92 -45.92
CA ARG A 283 2.89 -19.28 -47.32
C ARG A 283 3.07 -18.13 -48.30
N LYS A 284 2.82 -16.89 -47.86
CA LYS A 284 2.98 -15.67 -48.68
C LYS A 284 4.33 -14.96 -48.47
N ASN A 285 5.25 -15.57 -47.72
CA ASN A 285 6.58 -15.04 -47.42
C ASN A 285 6.55 -13.59 -46.89
N LYS A 286 5.73 -13.35 -45.85
CA LYS A 286 5.54 -12.06 -45.16
C LYS A 286 6.19 -12.11 -43.77
N PRO A 287 7.53 -12.00 -43.64
CA PRO A 287 8.25 -12.24 -42.39
C PRO A 287 7.88 -11.26 -41.27
N VAL A 288 7.66 -9.98 -41.58
CA VAL A 288 7.25 -8.97 -40.57
C VAL A 288 5.87 -9.28 -39.99
N LEU A 289 4.92 -9.68 -40.84
CA LEU A 289 3.59 -10.09 -40.40
C LEU A 289 3.68 -11.38 -39.56
N ASN A 290 4.50 -12.34 -39.98
CA ASN A 290 4.72 -13.56 -39.24
C ASN A 290 5.25 -13.28 -37.83
N LEU A 291 6.30 -12.49 -37.71
CA LEU A 291 6.88 -12.09 -36.42
C LEU A 291 5.86 -11.38 -35.54
N ALA A 292 5.09 -10.44 -36.10
CA ALA A 292 4.06 -9.74 -35.34
C ALA A 292 2.99 -10.70 -34.78
N LEU A 293 2.49 -11.64 -35.60
CA LEU A 293 1.49 -12.63 -35.18
C LEU A 293 2.04 -13.63 -34.16
N VAL A 294 3.31 -14.04 -34.30
CA VAL A 294 3.99 -14.90 -33.32
C VAL A 294 4.15 -14.15 -31.99
N CYS A 295 4.59 -12.89 -32.01
CA CYS A 295 4.67 -12.07 -30.79
C CYS A 295 3.31 -11.93 -30.12
N ILE A 296 2.25 -11.62 -30.87
CA ILE A 296 0.87 -11.54 -30.33
C ILE A 296 0.46 -12.87 -29.69
N THR A 297 0.77 -13.99 -30.34
CA THR A 297 0.48 -15.34 -29.82
C THR A 297 1.20 -15.59 -28.48
N PHE A 298 2.47 -15.20 -28.36
CA PHE A 298 3.23 -15.36 -27.12
C PHE A 298 2.78 -14.39 -26.01
N ILE A 299 2.27 -13.19 -26.35
CA ILE A 299 1.61 -12.32 -25.37
C ILE A 299 0.37 -13.03 -24.80
N TYR A 300 -0.49 -13.60 -25.66
CA TYR A 300 -1.66 -14.37 -25.21
C TYR A 300 -1.27 -15.62 -24.41
N LEU A 301 -0.19 -16.30 -24.80
CA LEU A 301 0.32 -17.44 -24.05
C LEU A 301 0.70 -17.06 -22.62
N GLY A 302 1.42 -15.96 -22.42
CA GLY A 302 1.73 -15.47 -21.07
C GLY A 302 0.48 -14.96 -20.32
N TYR A 303 -0.42 -14.28 -21.03
CA TYR A 303 -1.67 -13.77 -20.47
C TYR A 303 -2.65 -14.89 -20.04
N SER A 304 -2.48 -16.10 -20.57
CA SER A 304 -3.32 -17.26 -20.23
C SER A 304 -3.29 -17.65 -18.75
N SER A 305 -2.29 -17.19 -17.97
CA SER A 305 -2.26 -17.33 -16.51
C SER A 305 -3.53 -16.79 -15.82
N PHE A 306 -4.23 -15.83 -16.43
CA PHE A 306 -5.52 -15.33 -15.95
C PHE A 306 -6.67 -16.33 -15.97
N ALA A 307 -6.55 -17.44 -16.70
CA ALA A 307 -7.55 -18.51 -16.63
C ALA A 307 -7.70 -19.07 -15.20
N MET A 308 -6.65 -18.97 -14.36
CA MET A 308 -6.70 -19.35 -12.95
C MET A 308 -7.81 -18.60 -12.19
N ILE A 309 -8.00 -17.31 -12.46
CA ILE A 309 -8.92 -16.45 -11.71
C ILE A 309 -10.37 -16.93 -11.78
N PRO A 310 -11.02 -17.06 -12.96
CA PRO A 310 -12.40 -17.54 -13.03
C PRO A 310 -12.54 -18.99 -12.56
N ILE A 311 -11.52 -19.85 -12.75
CA ILE A 311 -11.54 -21.23 -12.25
C ILE A 311 -11.61 -21.26 -10.72
N ARG A 312 -10.79 -20.45 -10.05
CA ARG A 312 -10.73 -20.41 -8.57
C ARG A 312 -11.90 -19.63 -7.98
N ALA A 313 -12.37 -18.58 -8.66
CA ALA A 313 -13.58 -17.87 -8.30
C ALA A 313 -14.80 -18.81 -8.31
N HIS A 314 -14.95 -19.63 -9.35
CA HIS A 314 -16.03 -20.62 -9.44
C HIS A 314 -15.93 -21.73 -8.38
N ALA A 315 -14.70 -22.07 -7.95
CA ALA A 315 -14.49 -23.05 -6.89
C ALA A 315 -14.89 -22.55 -5.48
N GLY A 316 -15.25 -21.27 -5.34
CA GLY A 316 -15.74 -20.70 -4.08
C GLY A 316 -14.67 -20.64 -2.97
N THR A 317 -13.47 -20.16 -3.29
CA THR A 317 -12.39 -19.99 -2.30
C THR A 317 -12.78 -19.03 -1.16
N ASN A 318 -12.14 -19.16 0.00
CA ASN A 318 -12.42 -18.31 1.17
C ASN A 318 -12.11 -16.83 0.89
N LEU A 319 -10.99 -16.56 0.22
CA LEU A 319 -10.71 -15.26 -0.37
C LEU A 319 -11.12 -15.32 -1.84
N ASN A 320 -12.18 -14.59 -2.18
CA ASN A 320 -12.73 -14.57 -3.52
C ASN A 320 -13.17 -13.14 -3.89
N ASN A 321 -12.20 -12.22 -3.83
CA ASN A 321 -12.46 -10.81 -4.01
C ASN A 321 -13.14 -10.57 -5.37
N TYR A 322 -14.23 -9.79 -5.35
CA TYR A 322 -15.05 -9.46 -6.51
C TYR A 322 -15.74 -10.64 -7.22
N HIS A 323 -15.49 -11.89 -6.79
CA HIS A 323 -16.09 -13.11 -7.34
C HIS A 323 -16.13 -13.18 -8.89
N PRO A 324 -14.99 -13.07 -9.61
CA PRO A 324 -14.94 -13.02 -11.07
C PRO A 324 -15.18 -14.38 -11.77
N ASP A 325 -16.36 -14.97 -11.56
CA ASP A 325 -16.74 -16.32 -12.04
C ASP A 325 -17.35 -16.36 -13.45
N ASN A 326 -17.50 -15.21 -14.11
CA ASN A 326 -18.07 -15.07 -15.44
C ASN A 326 -17.43 -13.92 -16.23
N ALA A 327 -17.66 -13.90 -17.55
CA ALA A 327 -16.92 -13.02 -18.47
C ALA A 327 -17.09 -11.52 -18.19
N PHE A 328 -18.29 -11.03 -17.86
CA PHE A 328 -18.50 -9.61 -17.54
C PHE A 328 -17.87 -9.22 -16.21
N VAL A 329 -18.01 -10.07 -15.18
CA VAL A 329 -17.39 -9.78 -13.87
C VAL A 329 -15.87 -9.84 -13.99
N LEU A 330 -15.30 -10.80 -14.75
CA LEU A 330 -13.86 -10.84 -15.04
C LEU A 330 -13.40 -9.59 -15.82
N GLN A 331 -14.16 -9.13 -16.80
CA GLN A 331 -13.85 -7.90 -17.53
C GLN A 331 -13.79 -6.69 -16.59
N ARG A 332 -14.77 -6.56 -15.70
CA ARG A 332 -14.84 -5.48 -14.70
C ARG A 332 -13.71 -5.59 -13.67
N TYR A 333 -13.39 -6.80 -13.24
CA TYR A 333 -12.29 -7.13 -12.34
C TYR A 333 -10.93 -6.67 -12.90
N LEU A 334 -10.65 -6.99 -14.17
CA LEU A 334 -9.42 -6.58 -14.85
C LEU A 334 -9.36 -5.07 -15.10
N ASN A 335 -10.50 -4.43 -15.34
CA ASN A 335 -10.59 -2.99 -15.57
C ASN A 335 -10.55 -2.17 -14.27
N ARG A 336 -10.57 -2.83 -13.11
CA ARG A 336 -10.52 -2.20 -11.79
C ARG A 336 -11.64 -1.20 -11.55
N VAL A 337 -12.86 -1.52 -12.02
CA VAL A 337 -14.02 -0.60 -11.98
C VAL A 337 -14.50 -0.26 -10.55
N GLN A 338 -13.96 -0.94 -9.54
CA GLN A 338 -14.15 -0.59 -8.13
C GLN A 338 -13.56 0.80 -7.80
N TYR A 339 -12.54 1.24 -8.56
CA TYR A 339 -11.93 2.55 -8.38
C TYR A 339 -12.42 3.52 -9.45
N ILE A 340 -12.79 4.73 -9.05
CA ILE A 340 -13.17 5.80 -9.96
C ILE A 340 -11.94 6.19 -10.78
N ALA A 341 -12.06 6.11 -12.11
CA ALA A 341 -10.95 6.46 -12.99
C ALA A 341 -10.76 7.99 -13.03
N PRO A 342 -9.56 8.51 -12.74
CA PRO A 342 -9.32 9.94 -12.78
C PRO A 342 -9.38 10.48 -14.21
N PRO A 343 -9.84 11.72 -14.43
CA PRO A 343 -9.80 12.32 -15.75
C PRO A 343 -8.34 12.59 -16.14
N LEU A 344 -7.95 12.23 -17.38
CA LEU A 344 -6.56 12.33 -17.83
C LEU A 344 -6.32 13.50 -18.80
N LEU A 345 -7.12 13.59 -19.87
CA LEU A 345 -6.92 14.58 -20.94
C LEU A 345 -7.88 15.77 -20.84
N TYR A 346 -9.09 15.54 -20.34
CA TYR A 346 -10.14 16.55 -20.21
C TYR A 346 -11.09 16.15 -19.09
N GLY A 347 -11.53 17.11 -18.28
CA GLY A 347 -12.40 16.87 -17.12
C GLY A 347 -12.58 18.11 -16.23
N PRO A 348 -13.31 17.97 -15.12
CA PRO A 348 -13.74 19.09 -14.29
C PRO A 348 -12.62 19.65 -13.41
N TYR A 349 -12.85 20.86 -12.88
CA TYR A 349 -12.20 21.33 -11.66
C TYR A 349 -12.96 20.83 -10.42
N PHE A 350 -12.32 20.85 -9.26
CA PHE A 350 -12.92 20.38 -8.00
C PHE A 350 -14.14 21.19 -7.55
N ASP A 351 -14.29 22.45 -7.98
CA ASP A 351 -15.44 23.31 -7.67
C ASP A 351 -16.55 23.28 -8.74
N ALA A 352 -16.36 22.49 -9.80
CA ALA A 352 -17.33 22.36 -10.88
C ALA A 352 -18.62 21.70 -10.42
N GLN A 353 -19.74 22.27 -10.86
CA GLN A 353 -21.08 21.78 -10.55
C GLN A 353 -21.57 20.84 -11.64
N THR A 354 -22.25 19.77 -11.23
CA THR A 354 -22.87 18.84 -12.19
C THR A 354 -24.12 19.51 -12.78
N MET A 355 -24.12 19.69 -14.11
CA MET A 355 -25.22 20.30 -14.87
C MET A 355 -26.20 19.26 -15.40
N ASP A 356 -25.69 18.11 -15.81
CA ASP A 356 -26.48 17.06 -16.47
C ASP A 356 -25.77 15.70 -16.29
N GLN A 357 -26.50 14.61 -16.52
CA GLN A 357 -25.98 13.24 -16.47
C GLN A 357 -26.40 12.48 -17.73
N LYS A 358 -25.44 11.80 -18.36
CA LYS A 358 -25.70 11.02 -19.58
C LYS A 358 -25.42 9.54 -19.37
N ASP A 359 -26.42 8.74 -19.73
CA ASP A 359 -26.32 7.29 -19.81
C ASP A 359 -25.18 6.83 -20.74
N GLY A 360 -24.33 5.96 -20.22
CA GLY A 360 -23.25 5.27 -20.87
C GLY A 360 -23.59 3.83 -21.26
N ALA A 361 -22.61 2.94 -21.21
CA ALA A 361 -22.80 1.54 -21.59
C ALA A 361 -23.67 0.80 -20.56
N PRO A 362 -24.51 -0.18 -21.00
CA PRO A 362 -25.24 -1.03 -20.08
C PRO A 362 -24.29 -1.88 -19.24
N ILE A 363 -24.58 -1.94 -17.93
CA ILE A 363 -23.89 -2.80 -16.97
C ILE A 363 -24.63 -4.12 -16.94
N TYR A 364 -23.92 -5.20 -17.28
CA TYR A 364 -24.47 -6.55 -17.30
C TYR A 364 -24.10 -7.31 -16.04
N ARG A 365 -25.05 -8.14 -15.59
CA ARG A 365 -24.89 -9.10 -14.50
C ARG A 365 -25.37 -10.47 -14.95
N LYS A 366 -24.76 -11.53 -14.41
CA LYS A 366 -25.21 -12.91 -14.57
C LYS A 366 -26.51 -13.11 -13.77
N GLY A 367 -27.62 -13.33 -14.47
CA GLY A 367 -28.90 -13.77 -13.90
C GLY A 367 -28.96 -15.29 -13.77
N LYS A 368 -30.17 -15.84 -13.57
CA LYS A 368 -30.36 -17.29 -13.39
C LYS A 368 -29.99 -18.09 -14.65
N ASN A 369 -30.51 -17.66 -15.80
CA ASN A 369 -30.32 -18.33 -17.09
C ASN A 369 -29.74 -17.40 -18.18
N THR A 370 -29.81 -16.08 -17.97
CA THR A 370 -29.41 -15.07 -18.96
C THR A 370 -28.62 -13.94 -18.29
N TYR A 371 -27.89 -13.16 -19.07
CA TYR A 371 -27.37 -11.87 -18.60
C TYR A 371 -28.48 -10.83 -18.53
N GLU A 372 -28.50 -10.05 -17.45
CA GLU A 372 -29.49 -9.00 -17.17
C GLU A 372 -28.79 -7.64 -17.14
N ILE A 373 -29.48 -6.61 -17.62
CA ILE A 373 -29.02 -5.22 -17.48
C ILE A 373 -29.43 -4.74 -16.09
N VAL A 374 -28.45 -4.31 -15.29
CA VAL A 374 -28.67 -3.81 -13.92
C VAL A 374 -28.56 -2.29 -13.81
N GLY A 375 -28.07 -1.64 -14.87
CA GLY A 375 -27.93 -0.19 -14.91
C GLY A 375 -27.16 0.24 -16.15
N LYS A 376 -26.81 1.51 -16.20
CA LYS A 376 -25.88 2.06 -17.19
C LYS A 376 -24.84 2.90 -16.48
N GLU A 377 -23.63 2.89 -17.01
CA GLU A 377 -22.57 3.79 -16.55
C GLU A 377 -23.07 5.24 -16.63
N GLN A 378 -22.90 6.04 -15.59
CA GLN A 378 -23.30 7.46 -15.60
C GLN A 378 -22.10 8.34 -15.97
N LYS A 379 -22.29 9.25 -16.93
CA LYS A 379 -21.30 10.26 -17.30
C LYS A 379 -21.81 11.64 -16.90
N LEU A 380 -21.18 12.22 -15.89
CA LEU A 380 -21.50 13.55 -15.40
C LEU A 380 -21.01 14.62 -16.38
N ILE A 381 -21.85 15.62 -16.64
CA ILE A 381 -21.53 16.81 -17.43
C ILE A 381 -21.42 17.98 -16.45
N TYR A 382 -20.29 18.66 -16.48
CA TYR A 382 -19.98 19.75 -15.56
C TYR A 382 -20.07 21.12 -16.25
N ASP A 383 -20.36 22.16 -15.47
CA ASP A 383 -20.47 23.54 -15.92
C ASP A 383 -19.16 24.12 -16.46
N HIS A 384 -18.02 23.72 -15.90
CA HIS A 384 -16.70 24.11 -16.39
C HIS A 384 -15.66 22.99 -16.25
N ASN A 385 -14.81 22.88 -17.27
CA ASN A 385 -13.81 21.83 -17.43
C ASN A 385 -12.48 22.42 -17.89
N THR A 386 -11.42 21.63 -17.76
CA THR A 386 -10.07 21.98 -18.23
C THR A 386 -9.42 20.84 -18.99
N ILE A 387 -8.41 21.19 -19.78
CA ILE A 387 -7.50 20.21 -20.37
C ILE A 387 -6.49 19.77 -19.30
N LEU A 388 -6.09 18.50 -19.32
CA LEU A 388 -5.13 17.94 -18.37
C LEU A 388 -5.51 18.24 -16.89
N PRO A 389 -6.72 17.87 -16.44
CA PRO A 389 -7.21 18.21 -15.10
C PRO A 389 -6.40 17.49 -13.99
N ARG A 390 -5.92 18.24 -12.99
CA ARG A 390 -5.09 17.78 -11.86
C ARG A 390 -5.70 18.10 -10.49
N ILE A 391 -6.55 19.12 -10.44
CA ILE A 391 -7.33 19.53 -9.27
C ILE A 391 -8.82 19.33 -9.56
N TYR A 392 -9.21 18.07 -9.77
CA TYR A 392 -10.51 17.67 -10.31
C TYR A 392 -11.47 17.06 -9.28
N SER A 393 -10.93 16.53 -8.18
CA SER A 393 -11.70 15.71 -7.25
C SER A 393 -12.51 16.58 -6.29
N ASN A 394 -13.82 16.33 -6.20
CA ASN A 394 -14.69 16.95 -5.21
C ASN A 394 -15.02 15.99 -4.04
N ASP A 395 -14.29 14.88 -3.94
CA ASP A 395 -14.52 13.85 -2.94
C ASP A 395 -13.87 14.19 -1.58
N GLY A 396 -14.62 13.97 -0.50
CA GLY A 396 -14.10 14.01 0.87
C GLY A 396 -13.35 15.30 1.22
N GLN A 397 -12.06 15.16 1.54
CA GLN A 397 -11.19 16.27 1.96
C GLN A 397 -10.35 16.84 0.79
N ASP A 398 -10.51 16.34 -0.44
CA ASP A 398 -9.69 16.73 -1.58
C ASP A 398 -9.81 18.24 -1.91
N PRO A 399 -11.02 18.85 -1.93
CA PRO A 399 -11.15 20.30 -2.12
C PRO A 399 -10.40 21.13 -1.07
N LEU A 400 -10.47 20.71 0.20
CA LEU A 400 -9.78 21.40 1.29
C LEU A 400 -8.27 21.27 1.12
N PHE A 401 -7.79 20.09 0.76
CA PHE A 401 -6.38 19.86 0.49
C PHE A 401 -5.86 20.72 -0.66
N TYR A 402 -6.59 20.80 -1.79
CA TYR A 402 -6.22 21.69 -2.89
C TYR A 402 -6.11 23.15 -2.44
N LYS A 403 -7.12 23.64 -1.73
CA LYS A 403 -7.13 25.02 -1.22
C LYS A 403 -5.96 25.29 -0.28
N GLN A 404 -5.67 24.38 0.65
CA GLN A 404 -4.56 24.51 1.59
C GLN A 404 -3.20 24.47 0.88
N TRP A 405 -2.99 23.49 0.00
CA TRP A 405 -1.72 23.32 -0.71
C TRP A 405 -1.42 24.47 -1.68
N LEU A 406 -2.45 24.97 -2.36
CA LEU A 406 -2.33 26.07 -3.34
C LEU A 406 -2.57 27.45 -2.74
N GLN A 407 -2.90 27.53 -1.45
CA GLN A 407 -3.26 28.77 -0.75
C GLN A 407 -4.41 29.54 -1.43
N LEU A 408 -5.44 28.82 -1.87
CA LEU A 408 -6.63 29.43 -2.49
C LEU A 408 -7.57 29.96 -1.40
N ALA A 409 -8.09 31.17 -1.60
CA ALA A 409 -9.10 31.75 -0.73
C ALA A 409 -10.44 31.01 -0.86
N ASP A 410 -11.29 31.07 0.17
CA ASP A 410 -12.62 30.50 0.09
C ASP A 410 -13.47 31.19 -0.99
N GLY A 411 -14.11 30.39 -1.83
CA GLY A 411 -14.89 30.85 -2.98
C GLY A 411 -14.06 31.25 -4.21
N GLN A 412 -12.72 31.15 -4.15
CA GLN A 412 -11.87 31.40 -5.31
C GLN A 412 -11.97 30.25 -6.32
N THR A 413 -12.45 30.53 -7.53
CA THR A 413 -12.44 29.56 -8.64
C THR A 413 -11.01 29.24 -9.08
N PRO A 414 -10.63 27.97 -9.21
CA PRO A 414 -9.30 27.56 -9.63
C PRO A 414 -9.03 27.89 -11.10
N THR A 415 -7.77 28.23 -11.39
CA THR A 415 -7.31 28.52 -12.74
C THR A 415 -6.46 27.40 -13.33
N PHE A 416 -6.19 27.46 -14.63
CA PHE A 416 -5.24 26.53 -15.26
C PHE A 416 -3.81 26.69 -14.70
N LYS A 417 -3.46 27.87 -14.19
CA LYS A 417 -2.19 28.08 -13.50
C LYS A 417 -2.15 27.27 -12.20
N ASP A 418 -3.22 27.29 -11.41
CA ASP A 418 -3.33 26.53 -10.16
C ASP A 418 -3.25 25.02 -10.43
N ASN A 419 -3.90 24.57 -11.51
CA ASN A 419 -3.81 23.21 -12.01
C ASN A 419 -2.36 22.77 -12.31
N LEU A 420 -1.58 23.62 -12.97
CA LEU A 420 -0.16 23.34 -13.23
C LEU A 420 0.71 23.49 -11.98
N SER A 421 0.42 24.45 -11.11
CA SER A 421 1.11 24.58 -9.82
C SER A 421 0.96 23.32 -9.00
N PHE A 422 -0.24 22.73 -8.97
CA PHE A 422 -0.50 21.47 -8.30
C PHE A 422 0.27 20.30 -8.94
N LEU A 423 0.25 20.22 -10.28
CA LEU A 423 1.03 19.22 -11.02
C LEU A 423 2.51 19.24 -10.62
N PHE A 424 3.14 20.41 -10.63
CA PHE A 424 4.57 20.50 -10.40
C PHE A 424 4.97 20.40 -8.92
N SER A 425 4.18 20.98 -8.00
CA SER A 425 4.49 20.99 -6.57
C SER A 425 4.07 19.70 -5.85
N TRP A 426 2.81 19.27 -6.02
CA TRP A 426 2.30 18.07 -5.38
C TRP A 426 2.68 16.82 -6.17
N GLN A 427 2.21 16.70 -7.40
CA GLN A 427 2.28 15.41 -8.12
C GLN A 427 3.72 15.06 -8.56
N ILE A 428 4.45 16.02 -9.17
CA ILE A 428 5.81 15.76 -9.68
C ILE A 428 6.86 15.91 -8.59
N TYR A 429 6.83 16.99 -7.80
CA TYR A 429 7.85 17.18 -6.76
C TYR A 429 7.56 16.29 -5.54
N GLN A 430 6.43 16.49 -4.85
CA GLN A 430 6.17 15.80 -3.59
C GLN A 430 5.94 14.29 -3.75
N MET A 431 5.18 13.87 -4.77
CA MET A 431 4.77 12.47 -4.97
C MET A 431 5.68 11.69 -5.93
N TYR A 432 6.79 12.28 -6.40
CA TYR A 432 7.76 11.56 -7.24
C TYR A 432 9.20 11.99 -6.99
N PHE A 433 9.55 13.25 -7.21
CA PHE A 433 10.94 13.71 -7.17
C PHE A 433 11.53 13.62 -5.77
N ARG A 434 10.73 13.84 -4.72
CA ARG A 434 11.11 13.60 -3.33
C ARG A 434 11.59 12.15 -3.11
N TYR A 435 10.84 11.15 -3.58
CA TYR A 435 11.26 9.74 -3.49
C TYR A 435 12.51 9.46 -4.33
N PHE A 436 12.62 10.06 -5.52
CA PHE A 436 13.84 9.97 -6.31
C PHE A 436 15.06 10.48 -5.50
N LEU A 437 14.89 11.57 -4.75
CA LEU A 437 15.94 12.10 -3.87
C LEU A 437 16.19 11.23 -2.64
N TRP A 438 15.17 10.59 -2.04
CA TRP A 438 15.39 9.59 -0.98
C TRP A 438 16.40 8.53 -1.42
N ASN A 439 16.21 7.98 -2.62
CA ASN A 439 17.00 6.86 -3.12
C ASN A 439 18.44 7.23 -3.53
N PHE A 440 18.74 8.50 -3.83
CA PHE A 440 20.04 8.91 -4.40
C PHE A 440 20.73 10.08 -3.68
N VAL A 441 20.05 10.70 -2.72
CA VAL A 441 20.58 11.79 -1.88
C VAL A 441 20.49 11.46 -0.39
N GLY A 442 19.43 10.76 0.02
CA GLY A 442 19.18 10.34 1.41
C GLY A 442 17.89 10.94 1.98
N ARG A 443 17.49 10.51 3.18
CA ARG A 443 16.25 10.98 3.85
C ARG A 443 16.38 11.18 5.35
N TYR A 444 15.50 12.01 5.90
CA TYR A 444 15.43 12.27 7.35
C TYR A 444 14.77 11.11 8.11
N ASN A 445 13.63 10.64 7.62
CA ASN A 445 12.87 9.53 8.19
C ASN A 445 11.94 8.90 7.15
N ASP A 446 11.21 7.87 7.55
CA ASP A 446 10.26 7.10 6.73
C ASP A 446 8.78 7.45 7.01
N SER A 447 8.52 8.56 7.72
CA SER A 447 7.15 9.07 7.94
C SER A 447 6.52 9.51 6.61
N ASP A 448 5.19 9.46 6.52
CA ASP A 448 4.48 10.09 5.42
C ASP A 448 4.80 11.60 5.35
N GLY A 449 5.31 12.05 4.22
CA GLY A 449 5.64 13.46 3.97
C GLY A 449 4.51 14.20 3.29
N GLN A 450 3.27 13.77 3.44
CA GLN A 450 2.18 14.17 2.54
C GLN A 450 1.52 15.50 2.90
N THR A 451 2.07 16.22 3.87
CA THR A 451 1.47 17.44 4.44
C THR A 451 2.33 18.70 4.25
N SER A 452 3.60 18.56 3.86
CA SER A 452 4.50 19.70 3.67
C SER A 452 5.70 19.36 2.78
N THR A 453 6.21 20.35 2.05
CA THR A 453 7.45 20.25 1.27
C THR A 453 8.70 20.64 2.07
N THR A 454 8.53 21.29 3.23
CA THR A 454 9.62 21.89 4.03
C THR A 454 9.85 21.18 5.35
N ASN A 455 8.85 20.46 5.88
CA ASN A 455 8.99 19.73 7.14
C ASN A 455 10.01 18.59 7.01
N LEU A 456 10.55 18.13 8.14
CA LEU A 456 11.49 17.01 8.17
C LEU A 456 10.83 15.68 7.80
N ASN A 457 9.58 15.47 8.22
CA ASN A 457 8.86 14.22 8.04
C ASN A 457 8.68 13.87 6.56
N GLY A 458 9.14 12.68 6.20
CA GLY A 458 9.17 12.19 4.83
C GLY A 458 10.05 13.02 3.89
N ASN A 459 10.93 13.89 4.37
CA ASN A 459 11.73 14.74 3.48
C ASN A 459 13.13 14.18 3.25
N TRP A 460 13.75 14.60 2.15
CA TRP A 460 15.07 14.16 1.75
C TRP A 460 16.16 15.00 2.42
N THR A 461 17.35 14.41 2.60
CA THR A 461 18.54 15.15 3.06
C THR A 461 19.82 14.59 2.45
N SER A 462 20.79 15.47 2.20
CA SER A 462 22.14 15.06 1.82
C SER A 462 23.06 14.79 3.02
N GLY A 463 22.75 15.30 4.22
CA GLY A 463 23.65 15.22 5.37
C GLY A 463 24.76 16.28 5.42
N TRP A 464 25.07 16.98 4.32
CA TRP A 464 26.14 18.01 4.30
C TRP A 464 25.81 19.25 5.14
N PHE A 465 24.54 19.58 5.24
CA PHE A 465 24.05 20.83 5.85
C PHE A 465 23.20 20.58 7.09
N ASP A 466 23.22 19.36 7.63
CA ASP A 466 22.33 18.98 8.73
C ASP A 466 22.84 19.46 10.09
N SER A 467 24.16 19.61 10.25
CA SER A 467 24.75 20.13 11.49
C SER A 467 24.33 21.58 11.78
N SER A 468 24.15 22.42 10.75
CA SER A 468 23.69 23.80 10.92
C SER A 468 22.19 23.90 11.26
N LYS A 469 21.42 22.83 11.04
CA LYS A 469 19.97 22.82 11.29
C LYS A 469 19.59 22.48 12.73
N HIS A 470 20.58 22.11 13.57
CA HIS A 470 20.39 21.70 14.97
C HIS A 470 19.33 20.60 15.12
N LEU A 471 19.31 19.63 14.20
CA LEU A 471 18.31 18.58 14.17
C LEU A 471 18.23 17.81 15.50
N PRO A 472 17.03 17.41 15.92
CA PRO A 472 16.85 16.67 17.17
C PRO A 472 17.49 15.27 17.07
N LYS A 473 18.03 14.79 18.19
CA LYS A 473 18.62 13.43 18.33
C LYS A 473 17.65 12.34 17.92
N SER A 474 16.38 12.51 18.23
CA SER A 474 15.28 11.63 17.80
C SER A 474 15.20 11.43 16.27
N VAL A 475 15.73 12.36 15.47
CA VAL A 475 15.89 12.20 14.02
C VAL A 475 17.25 11.57 13.71
N ILE A 476 18.35 12.21 14.11
CA ILE A 476 19.71 11.80 13.67
C ILE A 476 20.20 10.47 14.25
N GLN A 477 19.60 9.97 15.34
CA GLN A 477 19.90 8.66 15.93
C GLN A 477 18.90 7.58 15.53
N ASN A 478 17.85 7.92 14.79
CA ASN A 478 16.89 6.96 14.26
C ASN A 478 17.54 6.12 13.14
N ASN A 479 17.16 4.84 13.05
CA ASN A 479 17.60 3.95 11.99
C ASN A 479 17.21 4.45 10.60
N THR A 480 16.18 5.29 10.49
CA THR A 480 15.62 5.81 9.24
C THR A 480 16.33 7.05 8.70
N TYR A 481 17.24 7.65 9.47
CA TYR A 481 18.06 8.78 9.03
C TYR A 481 19.25 8.27 8.20
N THR A 482 19.18 8.44 6.87
CA THR A 482 20.11 7.81 5.92
C THR A 482 20.67 8.79 4.89
N PRO A 483 21.53 9.74 5.28
CA PRO A 483 22.15 10.67 4.33
C PRO A 483 23.13 9.96 3.38
N LEU A 484 22.98 10.19 2.06
CA LEU A 484 23.84 9.64 1.00
C LEU A 484 24.74 10.70 0.35
N TYR A 485 24.80 11.91 0.92
CA TYR A 485 25.73 12.97 0.51
C TYR A 485 25.59 13.42 -0.95
N ALA A 486 24.44 13.11 -1.57
CA ALA A 486 24.18 13.28 -3.01
C ALA A 486 25.20 12.60 -3.94
N LEU A 487 26.07 11.71 -3.42
CA LEU A 487 27.13 11.09 -4.22
C LEU A 487 26.56 10.15 -5.30
N PRO A 488 25.58 9.27 -5.02
CA PRO A 488 24.93 8.46 -6.06
C PRO A 488 24.28 9.33 -7.15
N LEU A 489 23.57 10.40 -6.76
CA LEU A 489 22.96 11.35 -7.68
C LEU A 489 24.00 11.99 -8.60
N LEU A 490 25.10 12.53 -8.05
CA LEU A 490 26.15 13.19 -8.83
C LEU A 490 26.82 12.23 -9.82
N ILE A 491 27.11 10.99 -9.41
CA ILE A 491 27.67 9.96 -10.31
C ILE A 491 26.68 9.65 -11.45
N GLY A 492 25.40 9.50 -11.13
CA GLY A 492 24.34 9.28 -12.13
C GLY A 492 24.20 10.44 -13.12
N LEU A 493 24.20 11.69 -12.63
CA LEU A 493 24.14 12.87 -13.50
C LEU A 493 25.37 12.97 -14.41
N LEU A 494 26.58 12.71 -13.91
CA LEU A 494 27.79 12.65 -14.72
C LEU A 494 27.71 11.56 -15.80
N GLY A 495 27.18 10.39 -15.44
CA GLY A 495 26.94 9.30 -16.37
C GLY A 495 25.90 9.63 -17.44
N ALA A 496 24.82 10.32 -17.08
CA ALA A 496 23.80 10.79 -18.03
C ALA A 496 24.41 11.79 -19.02
N VAL A 497 25.12 12.81 -18.54
CA VAL A 497 25.81 13.81 -19.37
C VAL A 497 26.83 13.12 -20.30
N TYR A 498 27.64 12.20 -19.77
CA TYR A 498 28.58 11.43 -20.58
C TYR A 498 27.87 10.61 -21.66
N HIS A 499 26.81 9.90 -21.31
CA HIS A 499 26.04 9.08 -22.25
C HIS A 499 25.45 9.93 -23.38
N PHE A 500 24.83 11.08 -23.07
CA PHE A 500 24.30 12.00 -24.09
C PHE A 500 25.38 12.60 -24.99
N ARG A 501 26.59 12.84 -24.46
CA ARG A 501 27.71 13.34 -25.27
C ARG A 501 28.26 12.28 -26.21
N GLN A 502 28.35 11.03 -25.77
CA GLN A 502 28.92 9.95 -26.57
C GLN A 502 27.92 9.33 -27.55
N ASN A 503 26.67 9.12 -27.13
CA ASN A 503 25.65 8.49 -27.95
C ASN A 503 24.24 8.96 -27.56
N LYS A 504 23.77 10.02 -28.22
CA LYS A 504 22.44 10.61 -28.00
C LYS A 504 21.28 9.62 -28.21
N LYS A 505 21.45 8.63 -29.10
CA LYS A 505 20.38 7.68 -29.44
C LYS A 505 20.15 6.72 -28.28
N ASP A 506 21.19 6.03 -27.83
CA ASP A 506 21.09 5.11 -26.70
C ASP A 506 20.76 5.87 -25.39
N ALA A 507 21.29 7.10 -25.22
CA ALA A 507 20.92 7.94 -24.08
C ALA A 507 19.42 8.31 -24.07
N SER A 508 18.83 8.59 -25.24
CA SER A 508 17.40 8.88 -25.35
C SER A 508 16.51 7.68 -25.03
N VAL A 509 16.98 6.45 -25.29
CA VAL A 509 16.27 5.22 -24.87
C VAL A 509 16.16 5.14 -23.36
N ILE A 510 17.27 5.38 -22.64
CA ILE A 510 17.29 5.35 -21.17
C ILE A 510 16.46 6.50 -20.60
N ALA A 511 16.50 7.68 -21.21
CA ALA A 511 15.66 8.81 -20.81
C ALA A 511 14.16 8.53 -21.00
N LEU A 512 13.76 7.85 -22.08
CA LEU A 512 12.38 7.41 -22.26
C LEU A 512 11.98 6.37 -21.22
N LEU A 513 12.86 5.41 -20.91
CA LEU A 513 12.61 4.44 -19.86
C LEU A 513 12.38 5.13 -18.50
N TYR A 514 13.27 6.08 -18.14
CA TYR A 514 13.14 6.89 -16.94
C TYR A 514 11.82 7.69 -16.91
N PHE A 515 11.43 8.32 -18.03
CA PHE A 515 10.20 9.10 -18.13
C PHE A 515 8.94 8.22 -17.98
N PHE A 516 8.84 7.14 -18.76
CA PHE A 516 7.65 6.29 -18.77
C PHE A 516 7.48 5.50 -17.47
N MET A 517 8.57 5.13 -16.81
CA MET A 517 8.54 4.41 -15.54
C MET A 517 8.58 5.32 -14.30
N GLY A 518 8.47 6.63 -14.49
CA GLY A 518 8.45 7.63 -13.42
C GLY A 518 7.34 8.65 -13.67
N ILE A 519 7.69 9.77 -14.30
CA ILE A 519 6.78 10.91 -14.53
C ILE A 519 5.48 10.50 -15.25
N ALA A 520 5.52 9.60 -16.24
CA ALA A 520 4.30 9.18 -16.94
C ALA A 520 3.31 8.45 -16.02
N ILE A 521 3.81 7.74 -14.99
CA ILE A 521 2.96 7.09 -13.98
C ILE A 521 2.24 8.16 -13.16
N VAL A 522 2.93 9.21 -12.73
CA VAL A 522 2.33 10.35 -12.03
C VAL A 522 1.17 10.95 -12.85
N LEU A 523 1.41 11.19 -14.13
CA LEU A 523 0.40 11.75 -15.04
C LEU A 523 -0.81 10.84 -15.24
N TYR A 524 -0.60 9.51 -15.21
CA TYR A 524 -1.62 8.48 -15.40
C TYR A 524 -2.43 8.20 -14.13
N VAL A 525 -1.78 8.12 -12.97
CA VAL A 525 -2.47 7.89 -11.68
C VAL A 525 -3.22 9.15 -11.25
N ASN A 526 -2.71 10.34 -11.60
CA ASN A 526 -3.36 11.63 -11.35
C ASN A 526 -3.89 11.78 -9.91
N GLN A 527 -2.99 11.60 -8.95
CA GLN A 527 -3.29 11.56 -7.52
C GLN A 527 -3.89 12.90 -7.05
N PRO A 528 -5.09 12.90 -6.45
CA PRO A 528 -5.80 14.13 -6.10
C PRO A 528 -5.34 14.73 -4.77
N SER A 529 -5.12 13.93 -3.74
CA SER A 529 -4.79 14.42 -2.39
C SER A 529 -3.92 13.40 -1.63
N VAL A 530 -3.82 13.56 -0.31
CA VAL A 530 -3.13 12.62 0.59
C VAL A 530 -3.55 11.18 0.33
N GLN A 531 -2.56 10.31 0.18
CA GLN A 531 -2.72 8.89 -0.05
C GLN A 531 -2.64 8.14 1.29
N PRO A 532 -3.26 6.96 1.44
CA PRO A 532 -3.18 6.17 2.67
C PRO A 532 -1.75 5.77 3.09
N ARG A 533 -0.79 5.83 2.16
CA ARG A 533 0.65 5.62 2.39
C ARG A 533 1.47 6.18 1.25
N GLU A 534 2.79 6.26 1.46
CA GLU A 534 3.76 6.57 0.42
C GLU A 534 3.69 5.56 -0.75
N ARG A 535 3.72 6.05 -2.00
CA ARG A 535 3.53 5.25 -3.24
C ARG A 535 4.81 5.11 -4.07
N ASP A 536 5.96 5.31 -3.45
CA ASP A 536 7.30 5.30 -4.04
C ASP A 536 7.62 4.05 -4.86
N TYR A 537 7.17 2.87 -4.43
CA TYR A 537 7.34 1.58 -5.12
C TYR A 537 6.81 1.56 -6.57
N SER A 538 5.87 2.45 -6.90
CA SER A 538 5.36 2.58 -8.27
C SER A 538 6.42 3.09 -9.25
N TYR A 539 7.47 3.75 -8.74
CA TYR A 539 8.50 4.43 -9.52
C TYR A 539 9.85 3.70 -9.55
N ILE A 540 9.94 2.49 -8.99
CA ILE A 540 11.17 1.66 -8.99
C ILE A 540 11.79 1.55 -10.40
N GLY A 541 10.96 1.50 -11.44
CA GLY A 541 11.43 1.43 -12.82
C GLY A 541 12.23 2.67 -13.28
N SER A 542 11.91 3.88 -12.80
CA SER A 542 12.73 5.05 -13.09
C SER A 542 14.05 5.02 -12.29
N PHE A 543 14.03 4.49 -11.07
CA PHE A 543 15.25 4.31 -10.26
C PHE A 543 16.20 3.27 -10.90
N TYR A 544 15.63 2.19 -11.47
CA TYR A 544 16.35 1.23 -12.30
C TYR A 544 17.00 1.90 -13.51
N ALA A 545 16.26 2.75 -14.22
CA ALA A 545 16.81 3.48 -15.37
C ALA A 545 17.93 4.46 -14.97
N PHE A 546 17.78 5.15 -13.83
CA PHE A 546 18.80 6.07 -13.32
C PHE A 546 20.06 5.33 -12.88
N ALA A 547 19.94 4.14 -12.29
CA ALA A 547 21.08 3.30 -11.91
C ALA A 547 21.95 2.87 -13.11
N ILE A 548 21.37 2.78 -14.32
CA ILE A 548 22.15 2.60 -15.54
C ILE A 548 23.11 3.77 -15.74
N TRP A 549 22.65 5.01 -15.53
CA TRP A 549 23.52 6.18 -15.59
C TRP A 549 24.52 6.24 -14.44
N ILE A 550 24.18 5.77 -13.23
CA ILE A 550 25.18 5.63 -12.14
C ILE A 550 26.32 4.73 -12.61
N GLY A 551 26.01 3.57 -13.19
CA GLY A 551 27.01 2.68 -13.78
C GLY A 551 27.83 3.36 -14.88
N LEU A 552 27.19 4.07 -15.80
CA LEU A 552 27.89 4.79 -16.86
C LEU A 552 28.72 5.99 -16.35
N GLY A 553 28.44 6.49 -15.15
CA GLY A 553 29.24 7.51 -14.47
C GLY A 553 30.68 7.08 -14.21
N VAL A 554 30.93 5.76 -14.06
CA VAL A 554 32.29 5.19 -13.95
C VAL A 554 33.12 5.54 -15.19
N LEU A 555 32.54 5.48 -16.39
CA LEU A 555 33.23 5.82 -17.63
C LEU A 555 33.57 7.33 -17.68
N ALA A 556 32.65 8.18 -17.22
CA ALA A 556 32.84 9.62 -17.16
C ALA A 556 34.00 9.99 -16.23
N ILE A 557 34.00 9.41 -15.02
CA ILE A 557 35.04 9.65 -14.01
C ILE A 557 36.38 9.10 -14.47
N ALA A 558 36.40 7.91 -15.07
CA ALA A 558 37.62 7.34 -15.64
C ALA A 558 38.22 8.25 -16.71
N GLN A 559 37.40 8.84 -17.60
CA GLN A 559 37.88 9.78 -18.61
C GLN A 559 38.55 11.02 -17.99
N LEU A 560 38.06 11.50 -16.84
CA LEU A 560 38.69 12.60 -16.11
C LEU A 560 40.03 12.19 -15.49
N ILE A 561 40.09 10.99 -14.89
CA ILE A 561 41.31 10.46 -14.25
C ILE A 561 42.39 10.10 -15.29
N GLN A 562 41.99 9.65 -16.48
CA GLN A 562 42.89 9.34 -17.60
C GLN A 562 43.73 10.53 -18.06
N LYS A 563 43.36 11.76 -17.70
CA LYS A 563 44.22 12.95 -17.92
C LYS A 563 45.52 12.91 -17.11
N LYS A 564 45.57 12.11 -16.04
CA LYS A 564 46.71 12.02 -15.11
C LYS A 564 47.28 10.61 -14.94
N LEU A 565 46.50 9.56 -15.21
CA LEU A 565 46.92 8.16 -15.05
C LEU A 565 46.76 7.36 -16.36
N LYS A 566 47.52 6.26 -16.47
CA LYS A 566 47.35 5.28 -17.57
C LYS A 566 45.95 4.67 -17.53
N SER A 567 45.43 4.27 -18.70
CA SER A 567 44.05 3.82 -18.90
C SER A 567 43.59 2.73 -17.91
N HIS A 568 44.41 1.70 -17.64
CA HIS A 568 44.01 0.63 -16.72
C HIS A 568 43.95 1.07 -15.26
N TYR A 569 44.92 1.88 -14.80
CA TYR A 569 44.90 2.45 -13.44
C TYR A 569 43.74 3.43 -13.26
N ALA A 570 43.44 4.24 -14.28
CA ALA A 570 42.30 5.15 -14.26
C ALA A 570 40.97 4.39 -14.19
N ALA A 571 40.85 3.27 -14.91
CA ALA A 571 39.68 2.39 -14.87
C ALA A 571 39.45 1.78 -13.48
N LEU A 572 40.52 1.25 -12.88
CA LEU A 572 40.46 0.68 -11.55
C LEU A 572 40.13 1.75 -10.50
N ALA A 573 40.81 2.91 -10.55
CA ALA A 573 40.56 4.02 -9.63
C ALA A 573 39.13 4.54 -9.70
N ALA A 574 38.59 4.77 -10.91
CA ALA A 574 37.21 5.20 -11.09
C ALA A 574 36.22 4.17 -10.55
N THR A 575 36.46 2.88 -10.79
CA THR A 575 35.61 1.80 -10.27
C THR A 575 35.62 1.80 -8.75
N VAL A 576 36.80 1.83 -8.10
CA VAL A 576 36.91 1.82 -6.64
C VAL A 576 36.25 3.04 -6.02
N ILE A 577 36.50 4.24 -6.55
CA ILE A 577 35.88 5.48 -6.08
C ILE A 577 34.36 5.38 -6.15
N CYS A 578 33.82 4.94 -7.29
CA CYS A 578 32.38 4.84 -7.46
C CYS A 578 31.75 3.73 -6.61
N VAL A 579 32.43 2.60 -6.40
CA VAL A 579 31.95 1.53 -5.50
C VAL A 579 31.84 2.05 -4.07
N LEU A 580 32.84 2.79 -3.59
CA LEU A 580 32.80 3.38 -2.25
C LEU A 580 31.73 4.48 -2.12
N ALA A 581 31.61 5.34 -3.13
CA ALA A 581 30.74 6.51 -3.11
C ALA A 581 29.25 6.21 -3.38
N ALA A 582 28.92 5.07 -3.98
CA ALA A 582 27.53 4.67 -4.23
C ALA A 582 27.16 3.37 -3.51
N PRO A 583 27.43 2.14 -4.02
CA PRO A 583 26.89 0.93 -3.41
C PRO A 583 27.35 0.68 -1.96
N VAL A 584 28.61 0.93 -1.61
CA VAL A 584 29.08 0.72 -0.23
C VAL A 584 28.48 1.74 0.73
N LEU A 585 28.43 3.02 0.33
CA LEU A 585 27.77 4.07 1.11
C LEU A 585 26.29 3.76 1.32
N MET A 586 25.57 3.43 0.24
CA MET A 586 24.14 3.11 0.28
C MET A 586 23.89 1.87 1.14
N ALA A 587 24.67 0.79 0.95
CA ALA A 587 24.55 -0.38 1.81
C ALA A 587 24.79 -0.05 3.29
N ASN A 588 25.77 0.80 3.62
CA ASN A 588 26.07 1.15 5.00
C ASN A 588 25.00 2.01 5.66
N GLN A 589 24.47 3.01 4.94
CA GLN A 589 23.44 3.93 5.46
C GLN A 589 22.07 3.24 5.52
N GLU A 590 21.69 2.51 4.46
CA GLU A 590 20.37 1.88 4.31
C GLU A 590 20.27 0.48 4.95
N TRP A 591 21.31 -0.06 5.59
CA TRP A 591 21.18 -1.40 6.19
C TRP A 591 20.18 -1.40 7.36
N LYS A 592 20.31 -0.41 8.26
CA LYS A 592 19.57 -0.40 9.53
C LYS A 592 18.08 -0.19 9.37
N ASN A 593 17.64 0.56 8.35
CA ASN A 593 16.22 0.77 8.06
C ASN A 593 15.61 -0.34 7.18
N HIS A 594 16.40 -1.31 6.70
CA HIS A 594 15.90 -2.44 5.91
C HIS A 594 16.03 -3.79 6.61
N ASP A 595 16.74 -3.89 7.74
CA ASP A 595 16.88 -5.15 8.49
C ASP A 595 15.60 -5.52 9.26
N ARG A 596 14.66 -6.15 8.56
CA ARG A 596 13.37 -6.64 9.09
C ARG A 596 13.47 -8.07 9.64
N SER A 597 14.67 -8.66 9.72
CA SER A 597 14.90 -10.07 10.08
C SER A 597 14.37 -10.48 11.46
N THR A 598 14.10 -9.52 12.33
CA THR A 598 13.59 -9.74 13.68
C THR A 598 12.17 -9.19 13.91
N LYS A 599 11.51 -8.67 12.87
CA LYS A 599 10.19 -8.03 12.98
C LYS A 599 9.07 -9.08 12.90
N LEU A 600 8.16 -9.05 13.87
CA LEU A 600 6.99 -9.95 13.96
C LEU A 600 5.67 -9.19 14.21
N THR A 601 5.70 -7.86 14.18
CA THR A 601 4.56 -7.00 14.57
C THR A 601 3.26 -7.36 13.85
N PRO A 602 3.20 -7.49 12.51
CA PRO A 602 1.93 -7.77 11.82
C PRO A 602 1.37 -9.15 12.18
N HIS A 603 2.24 -10.14 12.31
CA HIS A 603 1.88 -11.50 12.73
C HIS A 603 1.28 -11.52 14.15
N ASP A 604 2.00 -10.95 15.12
CA ASP A 604 1.59 -11.00 16.53
C ASP A 604 0.33 -10.20 16.80
N MET A 605 0.18 -9.07 16.11
CA MET A 605 -1.04 -8.28 16.12
C MET A 605 -2.24 -9.08 15.60
N ALA A 606 -2.13 -9.74 14.43
CA ALA A 606 -3.20 -10.59 13.90
C ALA A 606 -3.55 -11.72 14.87
N TYR A 607 -2.54 -12.33 15.49
CA TYR A 607 -2.74 -13.32 16.55
C TYR A 607 -3.52 -12.74 17.73
N ASN A 608 -3.18 -11.52 18.18
CA ASN A 608 -3.81 -10.87 19.33
C ASN A 608 -5.25 -10.43 19.06
N TYR A 609 -5.56 -9.90 17.86
CA TYR A 609 -6.92 -9.64 17.42
C TYR A 609 -7.81 -10.89 17.55
N LEU A 610 -7.37 -12.01 16.96
CA LEU A 610 -8.12 -13.27 17.01
C LEU A 610 -8.23 -13.84 18.43
N ASN A 611 -7.20 -13.72 19.25
CA ASN A 611 -7.20 -14.25 20.63
C ASN A 611 -7.86 -13.31 21.65
N SER A 612 -8.24 -12.10 21.24
CA SER A 612 -9.17 -11.25 21.99
C SER A 612 -10.60 -11.80 21.91
N CYS A 613 -10.96 -12.41 20.78
CA CYS A 613 -12.31 -12.87 20.51
C CYS A 613 -12.66 -14.18 21.23
N GLU A 614 -13.90 -14.32 21.70
CA GLU A 614 -14.46 -15.60 22.15
C GLU A 614 -14.67 -16.61 21.00
N GLN A 615 -15.00 -17.87 21.34
CA GLN A 615 -15.21 -18.95 20.36
C GLN A 615 -16.38 -18.63 19.42
N ASN A 616 -16.24 -18.93 18.13
CA ASN A 616 -17.26 -18.73 17.08
C ASN A 616 -17.68 -17.25 16.87
N ALA A 617 -16.85 -16.31 17.32
CA ALA A 617 -17.09 -14.87 17.20
C ALA A 617 -17.18 -14.40 15.73
N ILE A 618 -17.78 -13.22 15.56
CA ILE A 618 -17.72 -12.40 14.35
C ILE A 618 -16.80 -11.22 14.68
N LEU A 619 -15.70 -11.05 13.94
CA LEU A 619 -14.79 -9.93 14.08
C LEU A 619 -14.89 -9.04 12.84
N PHE A 620 -15.44 -7.85 13.03
CA PHE A 620 -15.46 -6.79 12.04
C PHE A 620 -14.14 -6.04 12.05
N THR A 621 -13.48 -5.99 10.89
CA THR A 621 -12.19 -5.32 10.68
C THR A 621 -12.36 -4.11 9.78
N TYR A 622 -11.40 -3.19 9.82
CA TYR A 622 -11.41 -1.99 8.98
C TYR A 622 -10.06 -1.77 8.32
N GLY A 623 -10.05 -1.66 6.98
CA GLY A 623 -8.84 -1.42 6.19
C GLY A 623 -7.87 -2.61 6.08
N ASP A 624 -6.78 -2.36 5.36
CA ASP A 624 -5.83 -3.39 4.91
C ASP A 624 -4.92 -3.89 6.04
N ASN A 625 -4.40 -2.99 6.87
CA ASN A 625 -3.42 -3.31 7.92
C ASN A 625 -3.99 -4.16 9.05
N ASP A 626 -5.29 -4.08 9.31
CA ASP A 626 -5.98 -5.00 10.21
C ASP A 626 -6.28 -6.33 9.52
N THR A 627 -6.90 -6.26 8.33
CA THR A 627 -7.54 -7.40 7.68
C THR A 627 -6.56 -8.38 7.05
N TYR A 628 -5.54 -7.89 6.32
CA TYR A 628 -4.70 -8.77 5.52
C TYR A 628 -3.78 -9.66 6.37
N PRO A 629 -3.15 -9.17 7.45
CA PRO A 629 -2.47 -10.04 8.41
C PRO A 629 -3.40 -11.07 9.07
N LEU A 630 -4.65 -10.71 9.33
CA LEU A 630 -5.69 -11.60 9.86
C LEU A 630 -6.06 -12.72 8.88
N TRP A 631 -6.23 -12.40 7.60
CA TRP A 631 -6.43 -13.40 6.55
C TRP A 631 -5.25 -14.35 6.46
N TYR A 632 -4.02 -13.84 6.47
CA TYR A 632 -2.81 -14.66 6.48
C TYR A 632 -2.82 -15.70 7.61
N ILE A 633 -2.99 -15.25 8.84
CA ILE A 633 -2.80 -16.15 9.99
C ILE A 633 -3.92 -17.20 10.09
N GLN A 634 -5.14 -16.88 9.60
CA GLN A 634 -6.22 -17.86 9.47
C GLN A 634 -6.01 -18.83 8.30
N GLU A 635 -5.73 -18.33 7.11
CA GLU A 635 -5.69 -19.12 5.87
C GLU A 635 -4.45 -20.00 5.75
N VAL A 636 -3.34 -19.58 6.36
CA VAL A 636 -2.05 -20.28 6.28
C VAL A 636 -1.79 -21.05 7.58
N GLU A 637 -1.69 -20.35 8.71
CA GLU A 637 -1.34 -20.97 9.99
C GLU A 637 -2.51 -21.69 10.65
N GLY A 638 -3.76 -21.30 10.36
CA GLY A 638 -4.95 -21.91 10.95
C GLY A 638 -5.19 -21.46 12.39
N VAL A 639 -4.83 -20.23 12.74
CA VAL A 639 -5.11 -19.66 14.05
C VAL A 639 -6.57 -19.23 14.11
N ARG A 640 -7.33 -19.69 15.11
CA ARG A 640 -8.74 -19.33 15.33
C ARG A 640 -9.61 -19.36 14.06
N PRO A 641 -9.64 -20.49 13.31
CA PRO A 641 -10.43 -20.63 12.08
C PRO A 641 -11.95 -20.64 12.34
N ASP A 642 -12.36 -20.62 13.61
CA ASP A 642 -13.74 -20.50 14.10
C ASP A 642 -14.26 -19.05 14.11
N VAL A 643 -13.36 -18.06 14.12
CA VAL A 643 -13.74 -16.63 14.10
C VAL A 643 -14.03 -16.22 12.66
N ARG A 644 -15.19 -15.59 12.43
CA ARG A 644 -15.52 -15.05 11.10
C ARG A 644 -15.01 -13.62 10.97
N LEU A 645 -14.09 -13.40 10.03
CA LEU A 645 -13.59 -12.07 9.68
C LEU A 645 -14.52 -11.38 8.68
N VAL A 646 -14.86 -10.12 8.94
CA VAL A 646 -15.69 -9.28 8.06
C VAL A 646 -15.01 -7.92 7.87
N ASN A 647 -14.44 -7.67 6.69
CA ASN A 647 -13.83 -6.37 6.39
C ASN A 647 -14.92 -5.36 6.00
N LEU A 648 -15.18 -4.38 6.86
CA LEU A 648 -16.21 -3.36 6.66
C LEU A 648 -16.01 -2.55 5.36
N SER A 649 -14.77 -2.31 4.95
CA SER A 649 -14.46 -1.60 3.70
C SER A 649 -14.81 -2.39 2.44
N LEU A 650 -14.88 -3.73 2.54
CA LEU A 650 -15.30 -4.62 1.44
C LEU A 650 -16.75 -5.10 1.57
N PHE A 651 -17.31 -5.04 2.79
CA PHE A 651 -18.65 -5.52 3.10
C PHE A 651 -19.77 -4.72 2.41
N SER A 652 -19.44 -3.54 1.87
CA SER A 652 -20.35 -2.72 1.07
C SER A 652 -20.60 -3.31 -0.33
N ALA A 653 -19.73 -4.22 -0.78
CA ALA A 653 -19.84 -4.88 -2.06
C ALA A 653 -20.74 -6.13 -1.98
N ASP A 654 -21.61 -6.29 -2.97
CA ASP A 654 -22.62 -7.36 -3.03
C ASP A 654 -22.01 -8.77 -2.97
N TRP A 655 -20.85 -8.98 -3.62
CA TRP A 655 -20.11 -10.23 -3.59
C TRP A 655 -19.62 -10.59 -2.19
N ASN A 656 -19.24 -9.61 -1.37
CA ASN A 656 -18.75 -9.85 -0.01
C ASN A 656 -19.89 -10.24 0.91
N ILE A 657 -21.03 -9.55 0.84
CA ILE A 657 -22.27 -9.90 1.57
C ILE A 657 -22.70 -11.33 1.23
N ARG A 658 -22.75 -11.71 -0.06
CA ARG A 658 -23.03 -13.10 -0.47
C ARG A 658 -22.05 -14.09 0.15
N GLN A 659 -20.76 -13.79 0.11
CA GLN A 659 -19.73 -14.67 0.66
C GLN A 659 -19.90 -14.87 2.19
N MET A 660 -20.37 -13.85 2.90
CA MET A 660 -20.66 -13.92 4.34
C MET A 660 -21.86 -14.82 4.69
N LYS A 661 -22.76 -15.10 3.73
CA LYS A 661 -23.87 -16.06 3.87
C LYS A 661 -23.43 -17.53 3.78
N HIS A 662 -22.15 -17.79 3.55
CA HIS A 662 -21.60 -19.15 3.50
C HIS A 662 -20.54 -19.36 4.60
N SER A 663 -20.43 -20.58 5.10
CA SER A 663 -19.35 -20.97 6.02
C SER A 663 -17.98 -20.81 5.36
N ALA A 664 -16.98 -20.40 6.13
CA ALA A 664 -15.58 -20.38 5.68
C ALA A 664 -14.68 -20.89 6.80
N ASN A 665 -13.69 -21.71 6.45
CA ASN A 665 -12.90 -22.46 7.42
C ASN A 665 -13.79 -23.25 8.40
N GLN A 666 -13.72 -22.98 9.70
CA GLN A 666 -14.57 -23.59 10.73
C GLN A 666 -15.68 -22.63 11.20
N ALA A 667 -15.71 -21.39 10.69
CA ALA A 667 -16.69 -20.40 11.07
C ALA A 667 -18.00 -20.62 10.30
N ALA A 668 -19.12 -20.63 11.04
CA ALA A 668 -20.45 -20.70 10.45
C ALA A 668 -20.77 -19.46 9.59
N ALA A 669 -21.74 -19.60 8.69
CA ALA A 669 -22.32 -18.48 7.96
C ALA A 669 -22.83 -17.39 8.91
N LEU A 670 -22.80 -16.13 8.46
CA LEU A 670 -23.42 -15.03 9.20
C LEU A 670 -24.95 -15.13 9.13
N PRO A 671 -25.69 -14.69 10.16
CA PRO A 671 -27.15 -14.71 10.18
C PRO A 671 -27.74 -13.57 9.34
N ILE A 672 -27.34 -13.47 8.08
CA ILE A 672 -27.86 -12.49 7.12
C ILE A 672 -29.08 -13.13 6.45
N THR A 673 -30.26 -12.55 6.69
CA THR A 673 -31.54 -13.01 6.19
C THR A 673 -31.91 -12.40 4.83
N MET A 674 -31.30 -11.26 4.47
CA MET A 674 -31.54 -10.62 3.18
C MET A 674 -31.25 -11.56 2.00
N ASN A 675 -32.20 -11.61 1.07
CA ASN A 675 -32.01 -12.25 -0.23
C ASN A 675 -31.08 -11.41 -1.13
N ASP A 676 -30.40 -12.06 -2.06
CA ASP A 676 -29.39 -11.43 -2.92
C ASP A 676 -29.94 -10.27 -3.77
N ASP A 677 -31.25 -10.28 -4.06
CA ASP A 677 -31.91 -9.18 -4.78
C ASP A 677 -32.02 -7.87 -3.99
N LEU A 678 -31.89 -7.91 -2.67
CA LEU A 678 -32.01 -6.73 -1.80
C LEU A 678 -30.71 -5.91 -1.72
N PHE A 679 -29.57 -6.50 -2.05
CA PHE A 679 -28.25 -5.86 -1.92
C PHE A 679 -27.37 -6.02 -3.18
N LYS A 680 -27.93 -6.56 -4.27
CA LYS A 680 -27.28 -6.55 -5.59
C LYS A 680 -26.85 -5.13 -5.96
N GLU A 681 -25.83 -5.02 -6.80
CA GLU A 681 -25.36 -3.74 -7.32
C GLU A 681 -26.50 -2.89 -7.92
N GLY A 682 -26.55 -1.60 -7.58
CA GLY A 682 -27.59 -0.66 -7.96
C GLY A 682 -28.82 -0.65 -7.05
N VAL A 683 -28.90 -1.54 -6.05
CA VAL A 683 -30.05 -1.66 -5.15
C VAL A 683 -29.61 -1.35 -3.73
N ARG A 684 -30.18 -0.28 -3.14
CA ARG A 684 -29.91 0.16 -1.76
C ARG A 684 -28.43 0.48 -1.49
N ASP A 685 -27.69 0.89 -2.53
CA ASP A 685 -26.27 1.26 -2.43
C ASP A 685 -26.05 2.42 -1.45
N TYR A 686 -27.00 3.35 -1.40
CA TYR A 686 -26.98 4.52 -0.53
C TYR A 686 -28.41 4.95 -0.19
N LEU A 687 -28.76 4.95 1.09
CA LEU A 687 -30.10 5.30 1.59
C LEU A 687 -30.00 6.57 2.44
N THR A 688 -30.50 7.69 1.92
CA THR A 688 -30.44 8.99 2.61
C THR A 688 -31.31 9.02 3.86
N TYR A 689 -30.86 9.73 4.88
CA TYR A 689 -31.66 10.07 6.06
C TYR A 689 -32.72 11.11 5.71
N GLN A 690 -33.96 10.83 6.08
CA GLN A 690 -35.07 11.76 6.06
C GLN A 690 -35.88 11.55 7.34
N ASP A 691 -35.95 12.59 8.17
CA ASP A 691 -36.63 12.50 9.46
C ASP A 691 -38.14 12.31 9.28
N ALA A 692 -38.63 11.14 9.67
CA ALA A 692 -40.06 10.81 9.70
C ALA A 692 -40.79 11.41 10.92
N LYS A 693 -40.09 12.17 11.78
CA LYS A 693 -40.59 12.83 13.00
C LYS A 693 -41.15 11.83 14.03
N LEU A 694 -40.46 10.72 14.20
CA LEU A 694 -40.80 9.72 15.20
C LEU A 694 -40.35 10.22 16.59
N PRO A 695 -41.22 10.16 17.63
CA PRO A 695 -40.96 10.82 18.91
C PRO A 695 -39.92 10.13 19.79
N ASP A 696 -39.74 8.80 19.64
CA ASP A 696 -38.89 7.96 20.49
C ASP A 696 -37.94 7.10 19.65
N SER A 697 -36.95 6.48 20.31
CA SER A 697 -36.09 5.45 19.73
C SER A 697 -36.89 4.27 19.18
N VAL A 698 -36.55 3.81 17.97
CA VAL A 698 -37.27 2.77 17.22
C VAL A 698 -36.49 1.45 17.23
N GLU A 699 -37.18 0.32 17.38
CA GLU A 699 -36.53 -1.00 17.36
C GLU A 699 -35.76 -1.21 16.06
N LEU A 700 -34.50 -1.67 16.17
CA LEU A 700 -33.61 -1.89 15.05
C LEU A 700 -34.23 -2.84 14.03
N LYS A 701 -35.00 -3.82 14.49
CA LYS A 701 -35.76 -4.74 13.64
C LYS A 701 -36.79 -4.00 12.78
N ASP A 702 -37.55 -3.07 13.35
CA ASP A 702 -38.57 -2.32 12.62
C ASP A 702 -37.93 -1.39 11.58
N ILE A 703 -36.79 -0.77 11.93
CA ILE A 703 -36.00 0.02 10.99
C ILE A 703 -35.47 -0.86 9.86
N PHE A 704 -34.88 -2.01 10.18
CA PHE A 704 -34.37 -2.96 9.19
C PHE A 704 -35.48 -3.41 8.24
N ASP A 705 -36.63 -3.86 8.77
CA ASP A 705 -37.80 -4.30 8.00
C ASP A 705 -38.33 -3.16 7.09
N PHE A 706 -38.31 -1.92 7.57
CA PHE A 706 -38.66 -0.74 6.78
C PHE A 706 -37.68 -0.52 5.62
N LEU A 707 -36.37 -0.57 5.87
CA LEU A 707 -35.33 -0.34 4.86
C LEU A 707 -35.33 -1.41 3.75
N ILE A 708 -35.69 -2.66 4.08
CA ILE A 708 -35.77 -3.75 3.10
C ILE A 708 -37.15 -3.87 2.43
N SER A 709 -38.15 -3.12 2.89
CA SER A 709 -39.51 -3.18 2.36
C SER A 709 -39.57 -2.66 0.92
N ASP A 710 -40.29 -3.40 0.07
CA ASP A 710 -40.59 -2.96 -1.29
C ASP A 710 -41.89 -2.15 -1.38
N ASN A 711 -42.64 -2.00 -0.28
CA ASN A 711 -43.85 -1.19 -0.22
C ASN A 711 -43.54 0.29 -0.50
N ASN A 712 -44.32 0.92 -1.38
CA ASN A 712 -44.17 2.35 -1.70
C ASN A 712 -44.32 3.26 -0.47
N ALA A 713 -45.07 2.85 0.55
CA ALA A 713 -45.18 3.60 1.81
C ALA A 713 -43.85 3.69 2.60
N ALA A 714 -42.88 2.82 2.29
CA ALA A 714 -41.55 2.83 2.89
C ALA A 714 -40.48 3.51 2.00
N LYS A 715 -40.92 4.24 0.96
CA LYS A 715 -40.07 4.87 -0.04
C LYS A 715 -40.43 6.34 -0.21
N LEU A 716 -39.44 7.16 -0.52
CA LEU A 716 -39.64 8.54 -0.98
C LEU A 716 -39.79 8.54 -2.50
N GLU A 717 -40.77 9.27 -3.00
CA GLU A 717 -40.92 9.58 -4.42
C GLU A 717 -40.04 10.79 -4.78
N TYR A 718 -39.18 10.62 -5.78
CA TYR A 718 -38.31 11.65 -6.31
C TYR A 718 -38.97 12.37 -7.49
N SER A 719 -38.43 13.52 -7.87
CA SER A 719 -38.97 14.36 -8.95
C SER A 719 -39.01 13.69 -10.32
N ASP A 720 -38.21 12.65 -10.53
CA ASP A 720 -38.18 11.81 -11.73
C ASP A 720 -39.19 10.64 -11.69
N GLY A 721 -40.00 10.55 -10.62
CA GLY A 721 -40.99 9.49 -10.38
C GLY A 721 -40.41 8.20 -9.78
N THR A 722 -39.08 8.16 -9.54
CA THR A 722 -38.47 6.99 -8.90
C THR A 722 -38.79 6.94 -7.41
N HIS A 723 -38.91 5.74 -6.87
CA HIS A 723 -39.18 5.52 -5.46
C HIS A 723 -37.97 4.86 -4.81
N MET A 724 -37.36 5.50 -3.81
CA MET A 724 -36.19 4.94 -3.10
C MET A 724 -36.43 4.82 -1.61
N ASN A 725 -35.92 3.75 -1.00
CA ASN A 725 -35.92 3.59 0.44
C ASN A 725 -35.07 4.70 1.09
N TYR A 726 -35.41 5.05 2.34
CA TYR A 726 -34.73 6.09 3.10
C TYR A 726 -34.60 5.66 4.57
N LEU A 727 -33.66 6.25 5.30
CA LEU A 727 -33.55 6.05 6.75
C LEU A 727 -34.53 6.99 7.49
N PRO A 728 -35.56 6.46 8.20
CA PRO A 728 -36.63 7.29 8.76
C PRO A 728 -36.30 7.94 10.11
N THR A 729 -35.29 7.46 10.83
CA THR A 729 -34.85 7.98 12.13
C THR A 729 -33.37 7.66 12.33
N LYS A 730 -32.69 8.38 13.23
CA LYS A 730 -31.35 8.03 13.72
C LYS A 730 -31.35 7.49 15.15
N HIS A 731 -32.49 7.47 15.81
CA HIS A 731 -32.63 7.04 17.20
C HIS A 731 -32.96 5.55 17.23
N PHE A 732 -31.93 4.74 17.44
CA PHE A 732 -32.04 3.28 17.38
C PHE A 732 -32.18 2.70 18.78
N LYS A 733 -32.96 1.63 18.90
CA LYS A 733 -32.94 0.77 20.07
C LYS A 733 -32.92 -0.71 19.69
N LEU A 734 -32.40 -1.53 20.58
CA LEU A 734 -32.45 -2.99 20.49
C LEU A 734 -32.89 -3.55 21.85
N THR A 735 -34.09 -4.11 21.90
CA THR A 735 -34.58 -4.82 23.10
C THR A 735 -33.72 -6.06 23.38
N VAL A 736 -33.29 -6.23 24.63
CA VAL A 736 -32.38 -7.30 25.07
C VAL A 736 -33.09 -8.29 25.99
N ASN A 737 -33.03 -9.57 25.64
CA ASN A 737 -33.48 -10.65 26.52
C ASN A 737 -32.32 -11.17 27.38
N ALA A 738 -32.29 -10.77 28.65
CA ALA A 738 -31.24 -11.18 29.59
C ALA A 738 -31.11 -12.71 29.75
N ASN A 739 -32.21 -13.48 29.64
CA ASN A 739 -32.14 -14.94 29.71
C ASN A 739 -31.46 -15.54 28.47
N GLU A 740 -31.71 -14.96 27.29
CA GLU A 740 -31.08 -15.37 26.04
C GLU A 740 -29.58 -15.08 26.05
N VAL A 741 -29.19 -13.87 26.46
CA VAL A 741 -27.77 -13.47 26.60
C VAL A 741 -26.99 -14.45 27.48
N ILE A 742 -27.53 -14.82 28.63
CA ILE A 742 -26.88 -15.79 29.54
C ILE A 742 -26.93 -17.21 28.98
N LYS A 743 -28.05 -17.64 28.40
CA LYS A 743 -28.21 -18.99 27.83
C LYS A 743 -27.22 -19.25 26.70
N ASN A 744 -26.98 -18.25 25.85
CA ASN A 744 -26.06 -18.35 24.72
C ASN A 744 -24.61 -18.08 25.10
N GLY A 745 -24.33 -17.79 26.38
CA GLY A 745 -22.98 -17.61 26.90
C GLY A 745 -22.32 -16.27 26.57
N ALA A 746 -23.06 -15.29 26.01
CA ALA A 746 -22.54 -13.97 25.69
C ALA A 746 -22.10 -13.17 26.94
N LEU A 747 -22.68 -13.48 28.10
CA LEU A 747 -22.21 -12.98 29.40
C LEU A 747 -22.31 -14.09 30.47
N PRO A 748 -21.42 -14.09 31.48
CA PRO A 748 -21.51 -15.03 32.60
C PRO A 748 -22.73 -14.72 33.48
N SER A 749 -23.34 -15.75 34.07
CA SER A 749 -24.58 -15.62 34.85
C SER A 749 -24.51 -14.60 36.00
N ARG A 750 -23.31 -14.37 36.57
CA ARG A 750 -23.08 -13.35 37.62
C ARG A 750 -23.37 -11.91 37.17
N LEU A 751 -23.27 -11.63 35.87
CA LEU A 751 -23.51 -10.31 35.29
C LEU A 751 -24.95 -10.10 34.83
N LYS A 752 -25.85 -11.07 35.05
CA LYS A 752 -27.25 -10.99 34.60
C LYS A 752 -27.96 -9.70 35.03
N ASN A 753 -27.70 -9.21 36.25
CA ASN A 753 -28.33 -8.00 36.78
C ASN A 753 -27.75 -6.69 36.20
N HIS A 754 -26.65 -6.76 35.46
CA HIS A 754 -26.04 -5.60 34.79
C HIS A 754 -26.51 -5.48 33.33
N ILE A 755 -27.25 -6.47 32.82
CA ILE A 755 -27.78 -6.46 31.46
C ILE A 755 -28.87 -5.39 31.37
N VAL A 756 -28.73 -4.45 30.43
CA VAL A 756 -29.79 -3.48 30.17
C VAL A 756 -30.99 -4.16 29.49
N PRO A 757 -32.23 -3.78 29.82
CA PRO A 757 -33.40 -4.31 29.12
C PRO A 757 -33.48 -3.82 27.66
N VAL A 758 -32.89 -2.66 27.37
CA VAL A 758 -32.86 -2.04 26.04
C VAL A 758 -31.50 -1.37 25.84
N MET A 759 -30.87 -1.61 24.70
CA MET A 759 -29.73 -0.82 24.23
C MET A 759 -30.26 0.32 23.37
N GLU A 760 -30.02 1.56 23.73
CA GLU A 760 -30.39 2.76 22.95
C GLU A 760 -29.14 3.54 22.54
N TRP A 761 -29.09 3.98 21.28
CA TRP A 761 -28.00 4.80 20.75
C TRP A 761 -28.47 5.64 19.55
N GLN A 762 -27.65 6.61 19.16
CA GLN A 762 -27.91 7.46 18.00
C GLN A 762 -26.94 7.13 16.87
N TYR A 763 -27.49 6.94 15.67
CA TYR A 763 -26.70 6.72 14.46
C TYR A 763 -26.05 8.03 13.97
N PRO A 764 -24.73 8.07 13.73
CA PRO A 764 -24.03 9.33 13.49
C PRO A 764 -24.16 9.87 12.05
N SER A 765 -24.40 9.02 11.05
CA SER A 765 -24.38 9.40 9.63
C SER A 765 -25.73 9.89 9.10
N ASN A 766 -25.71 10.63 7.99
CA ASN A 766 -26.90 11.08 7.23
C ASN A 766 -27.32 10.10 6.13
N ALA A 767 -26.70 8.92 6.05
CA ALA A 767 -27.11 7.88 5.12
C ALA A 767 -26.63 6.52 5.61
N ILE A 768 -27.37 5.48 5.20
CA ILE A 768 -27.01 4.07 5.40
C ILE A 768 -26.58 3.45 4.08
N THR A 769 -25.51 2.66 4.13
CA THR A 769 -24.98 1.86 3.02
C THR A 769 -25.29 0.37 3.22
N LYS A 770 -25.03 -0.45 2.19
CA LYS A 770 -25.38 -1.89 2.20
C LYS A 770 -24.66 -2.70 3.27
N ASP A 771 -23.41 -2.37 3.58
CA ASP A 771 -22.65 -2.97 4.68
C ASP A 771 -23.33 -2.72 6.02
N GLN A 772 -23.80 -1.50 6.26
CA GLN A 772 -24.51 -1.13 7.47
C GLN A 772 -25.88 -1.81 7.56
N LEU A 773 -26.60 -1.94 6.44
CA LEU A 773 -27.85 -2.71 6.37
C LEU A 773 -27.61 -4.20 6.66
N ALA A 774 -26.52 -4.78 6.15
CA ALA A 774 -26.15 -6.16 6.45
C ALA A 774 -25.67 -6.34 7.91
N LEU A 775 -25.02 -5.34 8.50
CA LEU A 775 -24.69 -5.34 9.92
C LEU A 775 -25.97 -5.25 10.78
N MET A 776 -26.96 -4.44 10.41
CA MET A 776 -28.27 -4.40 11.06
C MET A 776 -28.95 -5.78 11.03
N ASP A 777 -28.96 -6.44 9.87
CA ASP A 777 -29.49 -7.79 9.69
C ASP A 777 -28.83 -8.80 10.66
N ILE A 778 -27.49 -8.74 10.77
CA ILE A 778 -26.72 -9.57 11.71
C ILE A 778 -27.14 -9.28 13.15
N LEU A 779 -27.22 -8.01 13.56
CA LEU A 779 -27.59 -7.64 14.93
C LEU A 779 -28.99 -8.12 15.30
N VAL A 780 -29.95 -7.96 14.39
CA VAL A 780 -31.35 -8.37 14.57
C VAL A 780 -31.49 -9.88 14.69
N HIS A 781 -30.75 -10.67 13.90
CA HIS A 781 -30.94 -12.11 13.76
C HIS A 781 -29.88 -12.98 14.46
N ASN A 782 -28.84 -12.40 15.05
CA ASN A 782 -27.82 -13.14 15.78
C ASN A 782 -28.33 -13.71 17.12
N HIS A 783 -29.26 -13.01 17.80
CA HIS A 783 -29.81 -13.43 19.10
C HIS A 783 -28.72 -13.78 20.13
N TRP A 784 -27.62 -13.03 20.15
CA TRP A 784 -26.46 -13.26 21.02
C TRP A 784 -25.84 -14.67 20.92
N LYS A 785 -26.11 -15.43 19.83
CA LYS A 785 -25.53 -16.78 19.62
C LYS A 785 -24.06 -16.73 19.26
N ARG A 786 -23.63 -15.65 18.60
CA ARG A 786 -22.24 -15.42 18.24
C ARG A 786 -21.77 -14.12 18.89
N PRO A 787 -20.65 -14.13 19.62
CA PRO A 787 -20.03 -12.90 20.10
C PRO A 787 -19.67 -11.96 18.94
N ILE A 788 -19.90 -10.66 19.08
CA ILE A 788 -19.64 -9.65 18.05
C ILE A 788 -18.51 -8.74 18.52
N TYR A 789 -17.48 -8.64 17.69
CA TYR A 789 -16.28 -7.86 17.95
C TYR A 789 -15.96 -6.89 16.82
N PHE A 790 -15.29 -5.79 17.15
CA PHE A 790 -14.79 -4.81 16.20
C PHE A 790 -13.31 -4.53 16.49
N THR A 791 -12.49 -4.35 15.44
CA THR A 791 -11.13 -3.85 15.62
C THR A 791 -11.14 -2.41 16.09
N ASN A 792 -10.10 -1.98 16.81
CA ASN A 792 -10.06 -0.63 17.40
C ASN A 792 -10.00 0.50 16.36
N SER A 793 -9.64 0.19 15.11
CA SER A 793 -9.54 1.17 14.01
C SER A 793 -10.88 1.53 13.37
N ALA A 794 -11.96 0.76 13.65
CA ALA A 794 -13.25 0.93 12.99
C ALA A 794 -13.90 2.29 13.36
N PRO A 795 -14.22 3.16 12.38
CA PRO A 795 -14.92 4.42 12.63
C PRO A 795 -16.34 4.20 13.19
N ASP A 796 -16.83 5.15 13.97
CA ASP A 796 -18.14 5.03 14.64
C ASP A 796 -19.31 4.84 13.65
N ALA A 797 -19.27 5.52 12.51
CA ALA A 797 -20.27 5.35 11.45
C ALA A 797 -20.28 3.94 10.86
N SER A 798 -19.11 3.30 10.71
CA SER A 798 -19.00 1.94 10.16
C SER A 798 -19.48 0.86 11.13
N ILE A 799 -19.63 1.18 12.42
CA ILE A 799 -20.12 0.28 13.47
C ILE A 799 -21.56 0.60 13.93
N LEU A 800 -22.32 1.34 13.12
CA LEU A 800 -23.69 1.80 13.41
C LEU A 800 -23.85 2.70 14.64
N GLY A 801 -22.78 3.33 15.17
CA GLY A 801 -22.85 4.16 16.38
C GLY A 801 -22.91 3.37 17.69
N LEU A 802 -22.51 2.08 17.68
CA LEU A 802 -22.60 1.19 18.84
C LEU A 802 -21.53 1.45 19.93
N ARG A 803 -20.70 2.48 19.81
CA ARG A 803 -19.53 2.72 20.69
C ARG A 803 -19.86 2.66 22.18
N SER A 804 -21.03 3.14 22.59
CA SER A 804 -21.48 3.16 23.99
C SER A 804 -21.73 1.78 24.62
N TYR A 805 -21.71 0.72 23.82
CA TYR A 805 -21.86 -0.68 24.26
C TYR A 805 -20.65 -1.55 23.86
N LEU A 806 -19.56 -0.91 23.41
CA LEU A 806 -18.33 -1.57 23.01
C LEU A 806 -17.31 -1.53 24.14
N TYR A 807 -17.00 -2.70 24.70
CA TYR A 807 -16.02 -2.86 25.76
C TYR A 807 -14.67 -3.33 25.20
N ASN A 808 -13.62 -2.56 25.45
CA ASN A 808 -12.27 -2.90 25.02
C ASN A 808 -11.73 -4.12 25.80
N GLU A 809 -11.27 -5.14 25.08
CA GLU A 809 -10.65 -6.35 25.60
C GLU A 809 -9.17 -6.49 25.18
N GLY A 810 -8.57 -5.40 24.69
CA GLY A 810 -7.17 -5.33 24.26
C GLY A 810 -7.06 -4.90 22.81
N PHE A 811 -7.02 -5.88 21.89
CA PHE A 811 -7.00 -5.66 20.43
C PHE A 811 -8.40 -5.65 19.81
N ALA A 812 -9.48 -5.89 20.56
CA ALA A 812 -10.82 -5.85 20.00
C ALA A 812 -11.80 -5.25 21.00
N TYR A 813 -12.80 -4.56 20.48
CA TYR A 813 -14.00 -4.18 21.24
C TYR A 813 -15.03 -5.29 21.15
N HIS A 814 -15.60 -5.68 22.29
CA HIS A 814 -16.69 -6.63 22.41
C HIS A 814 -18.02 -5.88 22.59
N LEU A 815 -19.02 -6.19 21.76
CA LEU A 815 -20.37 -5.67 21.93
C LEU A 815 -21.08 -6.38 23.11
N LEU A 816 -21.37 -5.64 24.17
CA LEU A 816 -22.03 -6.17 25.37
C LEU A 816 -23.28 -5.34 25.73
N PRO A 817 -24.41 -5.98 26.08
CA PRO A 817 -25.64 -5.27 26.45
C PRO A 817 -25.61 -4.82 27.91
N ILE A 818 -24.59 -4.08 28.30
CA ILE A 818 -24.41 -3.53 29.66
C ILE A 818 -24.29 -2.01 29.53
N LYS A 819 -24.89 -1.26 30.47
CA LYS A 819 -24.82 0.20 30.44
C LYS A 819 -23.45 0.68 30.88
N ALA A 820 -22.93 1.69 30.17
CA ALA A 820 -21.77 2.46 30.61
C ALA A 820 -21.97 3.00 32.03
N ASP A 821 -20.92 3.00 32.84
CA ASP A 821 -20.86 3.90 33.98
C ASP A 821 -20.67 5.32 33.45
N THR A 822 -21.73 6.13 33.50
CA THR A 822 -21.75 7.51 32.99
C THR A 822 -20.97 8.49 33.88
N THR A 823 -20.36 8.03 34.98
CA THR A 823 -19.60 8.87 35.91
C THR A 823 -18.14 9.08 35.51
N GLN A 824 -17.62 8.32 34.54
CA GLN A 824 -16.29 8.51 33.97
C GLN A 824 -16.39 9.34 32.67
N ALA A 825 -15.58 10.41 32.58
CA ALA A 825 -15.49 11.24 31.37
C ALA A 825 -15.17 10.37 30.16
N GLU A 826 -15.82 10.63 29.01
CA GLU A 826 -15.71 9.99 27.66
C GLU A 826 -14.47 9.12 27.38
N THR A 827 -14.27 8.06 28.15
CA THR A 827 -13.25 7.04 27.93
C THR A 827 -13.93 5.81 27.36
N ASP A 828 -13.28 5.16 26.40
CA ASP A 828 -13.71 3.89 25.89
C ASP A 828 -13.90 2.90 27.06
N GLN A 829 -15.10 2.32 27.15
CA GLN A 829 -15.41 1.31 28.14
C GLN A 829 -14.40 0.17 28.03
N THR A 830 -13.94 -0.36 29.16
CA THR A 830 -12.93 -1.42 29.17
C THR A 830 -13.45 -2.59 29.98
N ASN A 831 -13.34 -3.80 29.46
CA ASN A 831 -13.59 -5.02 30.21
C ASN A 831 -12.29 -5.40 30.97
N THR A 832 -12.00 -4.67 32.03
CA THR A 832 -10.67 -4.55 32.66
C THR A 832 -10.03 -5.91 32.97
N LEU A 833 -10.73 -6.83 33.63
CA LEU A 833 -10.18 -8.14 34.00
C LEU A 833 -9.98 -9.07 32.79
N VAL A 834 -10.85 -9.01 31.78
CA VAL A 834 -10.68 -9.79 30.54
C VAL A 834 -9.51 -9.26 29.73
N MET A 835 -9.39 -7.93 29.60
CA MET A 835 -8.27 -7.27 28.97
C MET A 835 -6.94 -7.62 29.67
N TYR A 836 -6.90 -7.61 31.01
CA TYR A 836 -5.74 -8.06 31.78
C TYR A 836 -5.39 -9.51 31.45
N GLN A 837 -6.36 -10.42 31.45
CA GLN A 837 -6.13 -11.82 31.11
C GLN A 837 -5.59 -11.99 29.69
N ASN A 838 -6.12 -11.23 28.73
CA ASN A 838 -5.68 -11.27 27.35
C ASN A 838 -4.23 -10.77 27.22
N ILE A 839 -3.91 -9.59 27.74
CA ILE A 839 -2.57 -8.97 27.66
C ILE A 839 -1.49 -9.79 28.35
N MET A 840 -1.81 -10.34 29.52
CA MET A 840 -0.83 -11.05 30.34
C MET A 840 -0.63 -12.49 29.89
N ASN A 841 -1.69 -13.18 29.46
CA ASN A 841 -1.67 -14.63 29.28
C ASN A 841 -1.94 -15.12 27.86
N LYS A 842 -2.58 -14.32 26.99
CA LYS A 842 -2.88 -14.74 25.61
C LYS A 842 -2.02 -14.04 24.57
N PHE A 843 -1.76 -12.74 24.74
CA PHE A 843 -1.13 -11.93 23.70
C PHE A 843 0.36 -12.21 23.53
N LYS A 844 0.79 -12.09 22.27
CA LYS A 844 2.18 -12.14 21.83
C LYS A 844 2.68 -10.74 21.52
N TRP A 845 3.96 -10.52 21.80
CA TRP A 845 4.64 -9.24 21.56
C TRP A 845 5.96 -9.44 20.80
N GLY A 846 6.23 -10.68 20.39
CA GLY A 846 7.40 -11.08 19.60
C GLY A 846 8.70 -10.51 20.13
N ASN A 847 9.47 -9.94 19.22
CA ASN A 847 10.72 -9.24 19.49
C ASN A 847 10.57 -7.72 19.34
N MET A 848 9.37 -7.16 19.55
CA MET A 848 9.12 -5.73 19.27
C MET A 848 10.07 -4.80 20.04
N LYS A 849 10.39 -5.11 21.29
CA LYS A 849 11.32 -4.31 22.12
C LYS A 849 12.75 -4.27 21.58
N GLN A 850 13.24 -5.37 21.00
CA GLN A 850 14.61 -5.49 20.51
C GLN A 850 14.66 -5.68 18.98
N ALA A 851 13.62 -5.28 18.27
CA ALA A 851 13.59 -5.38 16.82
C ALA A 851 14.66 -4.48 16.23
N ARG A 852 15.43 -5.00 15.27
CA ARG A 852 16.46 -4.21 14.56
C ARG A 852 15.87 -3.04 13.79
N TYR A 853 14.67 -3.22 13.26
CA TYR A 853 13.89 -2.19 12.60
C TYR A 853 12.39 -2.43 12.81
N LEU A 854 11.65 -1.34 12.98
CA LEU A 854 10.20 -1.30 12.99
C LEU A 854 9.78 -0.29 11.94
N ASP A 855 8.92 -0.70 11.02
CA ASP A 855 8.44 0.17 9.95
C ASP A 855 7.48 1.24 10.47
N GLU A 856 7.20 2.22 9.61
CA GLU A 856 6.24 3.30 9.86
C GLU A 856 4.91 2.76 10.44
N GLN A 857 4.35 1.68 9.87
CA GLN A 857 3.08 1.11 10.34
C GLN A 857 3.21 0.51 11.76
N SER A 858 4.31 -0.17 12.08
CA SER A 858 4.57 -0.64 13.45
C SER A 858 4.68 0.52 14.43
N THR A 859 5.32 1.62 14.04
CA THR A 859 5.71 2.73 14.93
C THR A 859 4.64 3.82 15.06
N HIS A 860 3.93 4.16 13.99
CA HIS A 860 2.97 5.26 13.94
C HIS A 860 1.51 4.79 14.08
N LEU A 861 1.20 3.56 13.65
CA LEU A 861 -0.16 3.01 13.78
C LEU A 861 -0.30 2.15 15.05
N PHE A 862 0.48 1.07 15.17
CA PHE A 862 0.25 0.06 16.21
C PHE A 862 0.91 0.36 17.55
N TYR A 863 2.13 0.89 17.58
CA TYR A 863 2.81 1.19 18.83
C TYR A 863 2.05 2.20 19.72
N PRO A 864 1.51 3.31 19.21
CA PRO A 864 0.72 4.25 20.01
C PRO A 864 -0.56 3.58 20.55
N PHE A 865 -1.21 2.77 19.73
CA PHE A 865 -2.38 1.97 20.12
C PHE A 865 -2.07 1.01 21.27
N ILE A 866 -0.95 0.28 21.19
CA ILE A 866 -0.52 -0.66 22.24
C ILE A 866 -0.20 0.10 23.54
N ILE A 867 0.44 1.27 23.47
CA ILE A 867 0.68 2.10 24.65
C ILE A 867 -0.64 2.50 25.31
N SER A 868 -1.59 3.02 24.53
CA SER A 868 -2.92 3.39 25.06
C SER A 868 -3.62 2.20 25.73
N THR A 869 -3.48 1.01 25.15
CA THR A 869 -4.00 -0.24 25.68
C THR A 869 -3.40 -0.57 27.06
N PHE A 870 -2.08 -0.48 27.23
CA PHE A 870 -1.42 -0.69 28.54
C PHE A 870 -1.75 0.41 29.55
N ALA A 871 -1.75 1.68 29.11
CA ALA A 871 -2.04 2.83 29.95
C ALA A 871 -3.45 2.74 30.54
N ASN A 872 -4.47 2.59 29.68
CA ASN A 872 -5.87 2.48 30.08
C ASN A 872 -6.09 1.28 31.02
N LEU A 873 -5.52 0.11 30.69
CA LEU A 873 -5.66 -1.06 31.57
C LEU A 873 -5.07 -0.80 32.97
N SER A 874 -3.86 -0.24 33.03
CA SER A 874 -3.18 -0.01 34.31
C SER A 874 -3.92 1.01 35.18
N GLN A 875 -4.49 2.04 34.56
CA GLN A 875 -5.27 3.07 35.24
C GLN A 875 -6.61 2.50 35.75
N ASN A 876 -7.33 1.75 34.91
CA ASN A 876 -8.61 1.16 35.30
C ASN A 876 -8.44 0.14 36.43
N LEU A 877 -7.41 -0.72 36.36
CA LEU A 877 -7.08 -1.63 37.45
C LEU A 877 -6.76 -0.89 38.76
N LEU A 878 -6.07 0.25 38.68
CA LEU A 878 -5.80 1.07 39.86
C LEU A 878 -7.10 1.67 40.44
N GLN A 879 -7.95 2.25 39.59
CA GLN A 879 -9.24 2.83 40.00
C GLN A 879 -10.19 1.79 40.59
N GLU A 880 -10.18 0.56 40.08
CA GLU A 880 -10.96 -0.58 40.60
C GLU A 880 -10.35 -1.22 41.86
N GLY A 881 -9.20 -0.72 42.35
CA GLY A 881 -8.52 -1.22 43.55
C GLY A 881 -7.65 -2.46 43.33
N HIS A 882 -7.43 -2.88 42.09
CA HIS A 882 -6.58 -4.01 41.68
C HIS A 882 -5.10 -3.61 41.52
N THR A 883 -4.52 -3.02 42.56
CA THR A 883 -3.16 -2.44 42.54
C THR A 883 -2.06 -3.41 42.12
N ASP A 884 -2.10 -4.66 42.58
CA ASP A 884 -1.12 -5.70 42.19
C ASP A 884 -1.17 -6.05 40.70
N LEU A 885 -2.38 -6.05 40.11
CA LEU A 885 -2.56 -6.32 38.69
C LEU A 885 -2.09 -5.13 37.85
N ALA A 886 -2.38 -3.91 38.31
CA ALA A 886 -1.87 -2.68 37.67
C ALA A 886 -0.33 -2.67 37.64
N ARG A 887 0.33 -3.02 38.75
CA ARG A 887 1.80 -3.13 38.82
C ARG A 887 2.35 -4.17 37.85
N LYS A 888 1.73 -5.36 37.77
CA LYS A 888 2.11 -6.41 36.82
C LYS A 888 1.94 -5.97 35.36
N THR A 889 0.90 -5.19 35.07
CA THR A 889 0.63 -4.63 33.74
C THR A 889 1.73 -3.67 33.30
N LEU A 890 2.13 -2.73 34.16
CA LEU A 890 3.24 -1.80 33.89
C LEU A 890 4.59 -2.53 33.75
N SER A 891 4.83 -3.54 34.58
CA SER A 891 6.01 -4.41 34.46
C SER A 891 6.04 -5.15 33.11
N ARG A 892 4.90 -5.66 32.66
CA ARG A 892 4.76 -6.33 31.36
C ARG A 892 5.03 -5.37 30.21
N TYR A 893 4.47 -4.17 30.25
CA TYR A 893 4.77 -3.11 29.27
C TYR A 893 6.28 -2.89 29.16
N ASN A 894 6.95 -2.64 30.29
CA ASN A 894 8.39 -2.42 30.32
C ASN A 894 9.19 -3.64 29.85
N GLN A 895 8.66 -4.86 29.98
CA GLN A 895 9.34 -6.07 29.47
C GLN A 895 9.28 -6.18 27.94
N VAL A 896 8.15 -5.83 27.33
CA VAL A 896 7.84 -6.18 25.93
C VAL A 896 7.85 -5.02 24.94
N MET A 897 7.80 -3.78 25.41
CA MET A 897 7.76 -2.60 24.54
C MET A 897 9.12 -1.89 24.44
N PRO A 898 9.49 -1.40 23.24
CA PRO A 898 10.65 -0.51 23.08
C PRO A 898 10.32 0.87 23.64
N ASP A 899 11.35 1.68 23.92
CA ASP A 899 11.19 3.05 24.38
C ASP A 899 11.26 4.02 23.18
N LEU A 900 10.15 4.15 22.46
CA LEU A 900 10.05 4.97 21.24
C LEU A 900 9.13 6.18 21.40
N TYR A 901 9.39 7.21 20.59
CA TYR A 901 8.63 8.46 20.51
C TYR A 901 8.47 8.86 19.03
N PRO A 902 7.55 8.24 18.29
CA PRO A 902 7.32 8.57 16.88
C PRO A 902 6.79 10.01 16.70
N TYR A 903 6.05 10.52 17.69
CA TYR A 903 5.55 11.90 17.76
C TYR A 903 5.18 12.26 19.21
N ILE A 904 5.02 13.56 19.48
CA ILE A 904 4.95 14.09 20.85
C ILE A 904 3.76 13.57 21.67
N ASP A 905 2.64 13.25 21.05
CA ASP A 905 1.45 12.72 21.76
C ASP A 905 1.72 11.38 22.44
N VAL A 906 2.70 10.60 21.96
CA VAL A 906 3.11 9.35 22.62
C VAL A 906 3.77 9.63 23.97
N ALA A 907 4.46 10.77 24.11
CA ALA A 907 5.05 11.17 25.38
C ALA A 907 3.99 11.38 26.46
N ALA A 908 2.86 12.02 26.12
CA ALA A 908 1.73 12.21 27.04
C ALA A 908 1.21 10.89 27.61
N ARG A 909 1.06 9.87 26.75
CA ARG A 909 0.61 8.52 27.16
C ARG A 909 1.56 7.86 28.15
N LYS A 910 2.87 8.09 28.01
CA LYS A 910 3.87 7.58 28.97
C LYS A 910 3.86 8.35 30.29
N VAL A 911 3.56 9.65 30.27
CA VAL A 911 3.36 10.44 31.51
C VAL A 911 2.18 9.88 32.32
N TYR A 912 1.06 9.50 31.67
CA TYR A 912 -0.06 8.84 32.35
C TYR A 912 0.34 7.50 33.00
N MET A 913 1.18 6.70 32.36
CA MET A 913 1.71 5.46 32.97
C MET A 913 2.68 5.76 34.12
N ALA A 914 3.48 6.82 34.02
CA ALA A 914 4.36 7.25 35.09
C ALA A 914 3.57 7.71 36.33
N ASP A 915 2.45 8.42 36.13
CA ASP A 915 1.52 8.77 37.19
C ASP A 915 0.92 7.54 37.87
N THR A 916 0.49 6.55 37.07
CA THR A 916 0.00 5.26 37.60
C THR A 916 1.09 4.55 38.40
N ALA A 917 2.36 4.57 37.94
CA ALA A 917 3.48 3.98 38.67
C ALA A 917 3.76 4.71 40.01
N CYS A 918 3.64 6.04 40.06
CA CYS A 918 3.75 6.83 41.29
C CYS A 918 2.67 6.44 42.31
N HIS A 919 1.40 6.34 41.89
CA HIS A 919 0.30 5.89 42.75
C HIS A 919 0.54 4.49 43.33
N LEU A 920 1.15 3.60 42.54
CA LEU A 920 1.51 2.23 42.94
C LEU A 920 2.80 2.13 43.77
N GLN A 921 3.45 3.27 44.04
CA GLN A 921 4.74 3.41 44.71
C GLN A 921 5.91 2.71 44.00
N ASP A 922 5.80 2.47 42.68
CA ASP A 922 6.90 1.99 41.85
C ASP A 922 7.73 3.18 41.33
N PHE A 923 8.38 3.88 42.25
CA PHE A 923 9.13 5.10 41.95
C PHE A 923 10.31 4.86 41.01
N LYS A 924 10.86 3.63 40.98
CA LYS A 924 11.92 3.29 40.04
C LYS A 924 11.41 3.36 38.60
N LEU A 925 10.28 2.72 38.32
CA LEU A 925 9.68 2.74 36.99
C LEU A 925 9.16 4.14 36.63
N ALA A 926 8.49 4.81 37.57
CA ALA A 926 7.99 6.16 37.37
C ALA A 926 9.12 7.14 36.99
N ASN A 927 10.20 7.17 37.77
CA ASN A 927 11.35 8.04 37.50
C ASN A 927 12.03 7.67 36.17
N GLN A 928 12.13 6.39 35.83
CA GLN A 928 12.66 5.96 34.53
C GLN A 928 11.83 6.51 33.36
N MET A 929 10.50 6.42 33.43
CA MET A 929 9.59 6.96 32.41
C MET A 929 9.68 8.49 32.34
N LEU A 930 9.66 9.17 33.49
CA LEU A 930 9.75 10.64 33.54
C LEU A 930 11.07 11.15 32.95
N THR A 931 12.20 10.52 33.28
CA THR A 931 13.50 10.90 32.72
C THR A 931 13.59 10.63 31.22
N SER A 932 13.00 9.53 30.72
CA SER A 932 12.95 9.25 29.28
C SER A 932 12.13 10.29 28.52
N VAL A 933 10.94 10.62 29.05
CA VAL A 933 10.07 11.66 28.46
C VAL A 933 10.76 13.02 28.49
N ASP A 934 11.36 13.43 29.61
CA ASP A 934 12.11 14.69 29.75
C ASP A 934 13.21 14.81 28.69
N GLY A 935 13.98 13.73 28.49
CA GLY A 935 15.03 13.69 27.47
C GLY A 935 14.50 13.92 26.04
N TYR A 936 13.36 13.32 25.70
CA TYR A 936 12.71 13.54 24.41
C TYR A 936 12.14 14.97 24.28
N LEU A 937 11.44 15.48 25.29
CA LEU A 937 10.86 16.82 25.25
C LEU A 937 11.94 17.89 25.15
N LYS A 938 13.04 17.74 25.87
CA LYS A 938 14.21 18.61 25.77
C LYS A 938 14.75 18.66 24.34
N ASP A 939 14.92 17.50 23.72
CA ASP A 939 15.39 17.37 22.34
C ASP A 939 14.47 18.10 21.34
N GLN A 940 13.14 17.97 21.49
CA GLN A 940 12.17 18.67 20.64
C GLN A 940 12.10 20.19 20.92
N LEU A 941 12.12 20.60 22.18
CA LEU A 941 11.99 22.01 22.58
C LEU A 941 13.25 22.80 22.23
N ASP A 942 14.45 22.21 22.37
CA ASP A 942 15.69 22.83 21.91
C ASP A 942 15.67 23.06 20.40
N TYR A 943 15.23 22.07 19.62
CA TYR A 943 15.08 22.20 18.17
C TYR A 943 14.08 23.30 17.79
N ASN A 944 12.90 23.31 18.39
CA ASN A 944 11.87 24.31 18.11
C ASN A 944 12.29 25.71 18.56
N TYR A 945 13.05 25.85 19.65
CA TYR A 945 13.59 27.14 20.07
C TYR A 945 14.62 27.66 19.07
N HIS A 946 15.48 26.78 18.55
CA HIS A 946 16.38 27.14 17.46
C HIS A 946 15.62 27.57 16.20
N GLN A 947 14.51 26.91 15.85
CA GLN A 947 13.65 27.35 14.75
C GLN A 947 13.01 28.71 15.03
N LEU A 948 12.50 28.95 16.25
CA LEU A 948 11.96 30.25 16.63
C LEU A 948 12.98 31.40 16.41
N GLN A 949 14.25 31.16 16.72
CA GLN A 949 15.30 32.18 16.58
C GLN A 949 15.71 32.46 15.13
N ASN A 950 15.63 31.46 14.23
CA ASN A 950 16.24 31.54 12.90
C ASN A 950 15.23 31.42 11.74
N HIS A 951 14.17 30.64 11.92
CA HIS A 951 13.16 30.31 10.91
C HIS A 951 11.80 30.07 11.58
N ALA A 952 11.23 31.12 12.18
CA ALA A 952 10.04 31.02 13.04
C ALA A 952 8.82 30.41 12.34
N ASP A 953 8.74 30.50 11.00
CA ASP A 953 7.73 29.89 10.14
C ASP A 953 7.79 28.36 10.09
N THR A 954 8.94 27.76 10.42
CA THR A 954 9.16 26.30 10.43
C THR A 954 9.02 25.66 11.81
N MET A 955 8.80 26.47 12.86
CA MET A 955 8.60 26.00 14.22
C MET A 955 7.26 25.27 14.35
N ASN A 956 7.25 24.13 15.04
CA ASN A 956 6.02 23.43 15.36
C ASN A 956 5.44 23.95 16.70
N MET A 957 4.56 24.96 16.61
CA MET A 957 3.91 25.56 17.78
C MET A 957 3.14 24.54 18.63
N ARG A 958 2.51 23.55 17.99
CA ARG A 958 1.77 22.49 18.69
C ARG A 958 2.70 21.68 19.59
N ASP A 959 3.88 21.31 19.09
CA ASP A 959 4.85 20.54 19.88
C ASP A 959 5.41 21.36 21.04
N VAL A 960 5.61 22.67 20.86
CA VAL A 960 6.03 23.58 21.94
C VAL A 960 4.97 23.63 23.04
N GLN A 961 3.71 23.82 22.68
CA GLN A 961 2.60 23.89 23.64
C GLN A 961 2.43 22.58 24.42
N ILE A 962 2.41 21.44 23.71
CA ILE A 962 2.30 20.12 24.34
C ILE A 962 3.52 19.86 25.22
N GLY A 963 4.73 20.15 24.75
CA GLY A 963 5.96 19.91 25.49
C GLY A 963 6.04 20.69 26.81
N LEU A 964 5.67 21.98 26.79
CA LEU A 964 5.61 22.81 28.01
C LEU A 964 4.52 22.32 28.98
N SER A 965 3.36 21.91 28.47
CA SER A 965 2.30 21.33 29.30
C SER A 965 2.79 20.06 29.99
N LEU A 966 3.40 19.14 29.24
CA LEU A 966 3.90 17.88 29.79
C LEU A 966 5.00 18.09 30.82
N LEU A 967 5.96 19.01 30.59
CA LEU A 967 6.98 19.34 31.59
C LEU A 967 6.36 19.86 32.90
N ASN A 968 5.32 20.70 32.80
CA ASN A 968 4.58 21.19 33.97
C ASN A 968 3.86 20.07 34.73
N ASP A 969 3.18 19.19 34.00
CA ASP A 969 2.45 18.06 34.58
C ASP A 969 3.41 17.09 35.27
N MET A 970 4.53 16.77 34.62
CA MET A 970 5.58 15.90 35.16
C MET A 970 6.25 16.50 36.41
N ALA A 971 6.57 17.80 36.39
CA ALA A 971 7.16 18.49 37.54
C ALA A 971 6.23 18.51 38.75
N SER A 972 4.93 18.73 38.51
CA SER A 972 3.88 18.69 39.51
C SER A 972 3.72 17.28 40.08
N LEU A 973 3.66 16.27 39.21
CA LEU A 973 3.58 14.87 39.57
C LEU A 973 4.75 14.43 40.46
N ALA A 974 5.99 14.70 40.03
CA ALA A 974 7.18 14.34 40.80
C ALA A 974 7.22 15.03 42.18
N SER A 975 6.75 16.28 42.26
CA SER A 975 6.67 17.03 43.52
C SER A 975 5.65 16.42 44.49
N ASN A 976 4.46 16.07 43.98
CA ASN A 976 3.37 15.49 44.77
C ASN A 976 3.76 14.15 45.41
N TYR A 977 4.63 13.39 44.75
CA TYR A 977 5.15 12.10 45.22
C TYR A 977 6.55 12.17 45.83
N HIS A 978 7.03 13.36 46.19
CA HIS A 978 8.32 13.59 46.84
C HIS A 978 9.55 13.05 46.09
N GLN A 979 9.49 12.96 44.76
CA GLN A 979 10.61 12.56 43.89
C GLN A 979 11.50 13.78 43.57
N LEU A 980 12.15 14.33 44.60
CA LEU A 980 12.80 15.65 44.56
C LEU A 980 13.88 15.78 43.47
N THR A 981 14.68 14.74 43.21
CA THR A 981 15.76 14.81 42.20
C THR A 981 15.20 15.05 40.80
N VAL A 982 14.27 14.21 40.36
CA VAL A 982 13.63 14.34 39.04
C VAL A 982 12.72 15.57 38.99
N GLY A 983 11.97 15.84 40.07
CA GLY A 983 11.10 17.01 40.15
C GLY A 983 11.83 18.35 40.06
N ASN A 984 13.00 18.50 40.69
CA ASN A 984 13.79 19.72 40.59
C ASN A 984 14.37 19.91 39.17
N GLN A 985 14.85 18.84 38.54
CA GLN A 985 15.33 18.88 37.17
C GLN A 985 14.22 19.30 36.18
N LEU A 986 13.02 18.72 36.32
CA LEU A 986 11.87 19.07 35.47
C LEU A 986 11.44 20.52 35.64
N LYS A 987 11.44 21.04 36.87
CA LYS A 987 11.15 22.46 37.14
C LYS A 987 12.18 23.38 36.51
N GLU A 988 13.47 23.03 36.60
CA GLU A 988 14.55 23.80 35.98
C GLU A 988 14.36 23.87 34.46
N HIS A 989 14.11 22.73 33.81
CA HIS A 989 13.83 22.69 32.37
C HIS A 989 12.57 23.47 32.00
N LEU A 990 11.48 23.34 32.76
CA LEU A 990 10.23 24.06 32.52
C LEU A 990 10.43 25.58 32.55
N GLU A 991 11.11 26.09 33.58
CA GLU A 991 11.33 27.54 33.72
C GLU A 991 12.30 28.07 32.65
N ASP A 992 13.32 27.29 32.26
CA ASP A 992 14.18 27.61 31.12
C ASP A 992 13.39 27.74 29.81
N TYR A 993 12.55 26.75 29.48
CA TYR A 993 11.77 26.79 28.23
C TYR A 993 10.63 27.81 28.25
N LYS A 994 9.97 28.05 29.39
CA LYS A 994 9.02 29.16 29.53
C LYS A 994 9.70 30.50 29.23
N SER A 995 10.93 30.69 29.72
CA SER A 995 11.72 31.89 29.45
C SER A 995 12.06 32.01 27.96
N LYS A 996 12.57 30.93 27.35
CA LYS A 996 12.92 30.85 25.92
C LYS A 996 11.73 31.17 24.99
N PHE A 997 10.55 30.62 25.29
CA PHE A 997 9.34 30.80 24.47
C PHE A 997 8.43 31.94 24.93
N ALA A 998 8.84 32.76 25.91
CA ALA A 998 8.02 33.81 26.50
C ALA A 998 7.45 34.81 25.46
N ILE A 999 8.15 35.03 24.34
CA ILE A 999 7.70 35.92 23.26
C ILE A 999 6.42 35.43 22.58
N LEU A 1000 6.17 34.12 22.57
CA LEU A 1000 5.00 33.51 21.92
C LEU A 1000 3.71 33.62 22.75
N PHE A 1001 3.84 33.86 24.06
CA PHE A 1001 2.72 33.90 25.01
C PHE A 1001 2.40 35.33 25.50
N LYS A 1002 2.99 36.35 24.86
CA LYS A 1002 2.81 37.78 25.17
C LYS A 1002 1.81 38.49 24.24
N GLN A 1003 1.11 37.76 23.40
CA GLN A 1003 -0.02 38.22 22.57
C GLN A 1003 -1.30 37.59 23.11
#